data_AF-A0A3M1GL08-F1
#
_entry.id   AF-A0A3M1GL08-F1
#
_cell.length_a   1.000
_cell.length_b   1.000
_cell.length_c   1.000
_cell.angle_alpha   90.00
_cell.angle_beta   90.00
_cell.angle_gamma   90.00
#
_symmetry.space_group_name_H-M   'P 1'
#
loop_
_entity.id
_entity.type
_entity.pdbx_description
1 polymer ?
#
loop_
_entity_poly.entity_id
_entity_poly.type
_entity_poly.pdbx_seq_one_letter_code
_entity_poly.pdbx_strand_id
1 'polypeptide(L)'
;MDFIELIGLRQNNLKNISLKIPHDCLTVITGLSGSGKSSLAFDTLYAEGQWRFIESLSTYARLYLNKLERPEVEAIHNLRPAIALEQKNPVKGSRSTVGTLTEVYDLLRIIYSRLGRPFCPACGKEVIRWNPEKVVTYLLENHHSERAMVVFETSLPGKELMKDGFYRFWDGKTTQDIRPETEGPIEVVVDRLRLDEPTRLAEAVELAFKKAEDKLRVYLFKDTTPEVLNFSSGLVCDHCGKELPEPDPILFSFNHPVGACPVCKGFGNILYYDEELIVPDPELSLEDGAIEVFQKPAARWWQEQLIKGAKKAKIDTKRPFKELPEQHKRMVFEGCEHFYGVNDFFDELESMTYKLHVRVFLSRYRSQRPCPECNGKRLKPEALAYRFHGYDIAELSCLSVQDLKKFFDTLKLSKFEEEVSREALEQIKKKLQFLSEVGLDYLTLDRQARTLSGGEYQRVNLANQIGSALTGTLYVLDEPTVGLHPRDTSRIVRILKNLASEGNTVVVVEHDQEVIRSADYVIELGPGGGRQGGEVVFSGKMDEFLKTDTITSSYIKGLDRQLLEDLKDDLPEPERFLVLKGARGHNLKDVTFRVPLQKLVVVTGVSGSGKSSLVVETLYRALARRFKVSTEIPLPYSDIENVSLIKGVKLIDQ
;
A
#
# COMPACT_ATOMS: atom_id res chain seq x y z
N MET A 1 -36.66 9.75 -22.59
CA MET A 1 -35.36 9.09 -22.32
C MET A 1 -34.46 9.48 -23.46
N ASP A 2 -33.34 10.13 -23.15
CA ASP A 2 -32.29 10.33 -24.13
C ASP A 2 -31.49 9.03 -24.25
N PHE A 3 -30.97 8.76 -25.45
CA PHE A 3 -30.26 7.52 -25.75
C PHE A 3 -28.90 7.82 -26.37
N ILE A 4 -27.92 7.00 -26.00
CA ILE A 4 -26.71 6.78 -26.78
C ILE A 4 -27.12 5.95 -27.99
N GLU A 5 -26.91 6.47 -29.19
CA GLU A 5 -27.23 5.77 -30.43
C GLU A 5 -25.95 5.21 -31.05
N LEU A 6 -25.88 3.89 -31.21
CA LEU A 6 -24.76 3.17 -31.80
C LEU A 6 -25.19 2.65 -33.16
N ILE A 7 -24.44 3.00 -34.21
CA ILE A 7 -24.77 2.66 -35.59
C ILE A 7 -23.58 1.94 -36.23
N GLY A 8 -23.83 0.74 -36.74
CA GLY A 8 -22.88 -0.01 -37.57
C GLY A 8 -21.57 -0.38 -36.87
N LEU A 9 -21.65 -0.91 -35.64
CA LEU A 9 -20.48 -1.35 -34.86
C LEU A 9 -19.87 -2.61 -35.47
N ARG A 10 -18.57 -2.57 -35.78
CA ARG A 10 -17.81 -3.65 -36.44
C ARG A 10 -16.57 -4.10 -35.66
N GLN A 11 -16.30 -3.51 -34.50
CA GLN A 11 -15.13 -3.80 -33.70
C GLN A 11 -15.00 -5.31 -33.37
N ASN A 12 -13.83 -5.88 -33.61
CA ASN A 12 -13.51 -7.30 -33.41
C ASN A 12 -14.47 -8.27 -34.14
N ASN A 13 -15.40 -8.89 -33.41
CA ASN A 13 -16.35 -9.86 -33.93
C ASN A 13 -17.78 -9.31 -34.07
N LEU A 14 -18.01 -8.02 -33.82
CA LEU A 14 -19.32 -7.39 -33.94
C LEU A 14 -19.77 -7.35 -35.42
N LYS A 15 -21.01 -7.77 -35.69
CA LYS A 15 -21.52 -7.94 -37.06
C LYS A 15 -22.34 -6.75 -37.55
N ASN A 16 -21.73 -5.57 -37.60
CA ASN A 16 -22.38 -4.33 -38.04
C ASN A 16 -23.68 -4.03 -37.26
N ILE A 17 -23.59 -4.14 -35.93
CA ILE A 17 -24.77 -4.01 -35.06
C ILE A 17 -25.12 -2.54 -34.83
N SER A 18 -26.42 -2.27 -34.68
CA SER A 18 -26.94 -0.95 -34.30
C SER A 18 -27.89 -1.11 -33.13
N LEU A 19 -27.72 -0.32 -32.07
CA LEU A 19 -28.52 -0.40 -30.85
C LEU A 19 -28.56 0.93 -30.12
N LYS A 20 -29.49 1.05 -29.17
CA LYS A 20 -29.64 2.23 -28.30
C LYS A 20 -29.40 1.84 -26.84
N ILE A 21 -28.75 2.72 -26.10
CA ILE A 21 -28.53 2.60 -24.65
C ILE A 21 -29.17 3.80 -23.95
N PRO A 22 -30.10 3.62 -23.00
CA PRO A 22 -30.72 4.73 -22.31
C PRO A 22 -29.72 5.44 -21.38
N HIS A 23 -29.80 6.76 -21.32
CA HIS A 23 -29.08 7.55 -20.33
C HIS A 23 -29.68 7.41 -18.92
N ASP A 24 -28.87 7.72 -17.92
CA ASP A 24 -29.27 7.86 -16.51
C ASP A 24 -29.90 6.59 -15.92
N CYS A 25 -29.46 5.43 -16.43
CA CYS A 25 -29.95 4.10 -16.09
C CYS A 25 -28.78 3.13 -15.90
N LEU A 26 -29.03 2.03 -15.18
CA LEU A 26 -28.15 0.87 -15.13
C LEU A 26 -28.46 -0.07 -16.30
N THR A 27 -27.56 -0.12 -17.28
CA THR A 27 -27.60 -1.05 -18.41
C THR A 27 -26.64 -2.22 -18.18
N VAL A 28 -27.13 -3.45 -18.30
CA VAL A 28 -26.29 -4.65 -18.21
C VAL A 28 -26.13 -5.30 -19.59
N ILE A 29 -24.88 -5.50 -20.01
CA ILE A 29 -24.50 -6.28 -21.19
C ILE A 29 -24.17 -7.70 -20.73
N THR A 30 -24.88 -8.67 -21.28
CA THR A 30 -24.74 -10.09 -20.94
C THR A 30 -24.66 -10.96 -22.19
N GLY A 31 -24.48 -12.27 -22.01
CA GLY A 31 -24.35 -13.26 -23.08
C GLY A 31 -23.11 -14.14 -22.96
N LEU A 32 -22.94 -15.10 -23.86
CA LEU A 32 -21.90 -16.13 -23.75
C LEU A 32 -20.46 -15.56 -23.76
N SER A 33 -19.51 -16.31 -23.21
CA SER A 33 -18.09 -15.94 -23.30
C SER A 33 -17.66 -15.79 -24.77
N GLY A 34 -16.98 -14.69 -25.08
CA GLY A 34 -16.60 -14.34 -26.45
C GLY A 34 -17.73 -13.85 -27.36
N SER A 35 -18.95 -13.58 -26.85
CA SER A 35 -20.07 -13.09 -27.68
C SER A 35 -19.89 -11.65 -28.20
N GLY A 36 -18.86 -10.93 -27.74
CA GLY A 36 -18.58 -9.54 -28.14
C GLY A 36 -18.88 -8.49 -27.06
N LYS A 37 -19.13 -8.89 -25.81
CA LYS A 37 -19.46 -7.98 -24.69
C LYS A 37 -18.37 -6.94 -24.44
N SER A 38 -17.13 -7.37 -24.27
CA SER A 38 -15.99 -6.47 -24.06
C SER A 38 -15.71 -5.63 -25.32
N SER A 39 -15.91 -6.20 -26.52
CA SER A 39 -15.81 -5.46 -27.78
C SER A 39 -16.80 -4.28 -27.83
N LEU A 40 -18.04 -4.48 -27.36
CA LEU A 40 -19.07 -3.44 -27.29
C LEU A 40 -18.78 -2.43 -26.15
N ALA A 41 -18.49 -2.91 -24.95
CA ALA A 41 -18.35 -2.08 -23.76
C ALA A 41 -17.03 -1.29 -23.74
N PHE A 42 -15.90 -1.98 -23.87
CA PHE A 42 -14.57 -1.39 -23.69
C PHE A 42 -13.97 -0.92 -25.01
N ASP A 43 -13.91 -1.81 -25.99
CA ASP A 43 -13.24 -1.50 -27.26
C ASP A 43 -14.05 -0.53 -28.13
N THR A 44 -15.34 -0.33 -27.86
CA THR A 44 -16.21 0.61 -28.59
C THR A 44 -16.66 1.79 -27.72
N LEU A 45 -17.51 1.56 -26.70
CA LEU A 45 -18.12 2.65 -25.93
C LEU A 45 -17.09 3.45 -25.13
N TYR A 46 -16.27 2.76 -24.34
CA TYR A 46 -15.21 3.41 -23.57
C TYR A 46 -14.15 4.04 -24.49
N ALA A 47 -13.69 3.30 -25.50
CA ALA A 47 -12.69 3.78 -26.44
C ALA A 47 -13.11 5.08 -27.14
N GLU A 48 -14.31 5.13 -27.73
CA GLU A 48 -14.82 6.35 -28.38
C GLU A 48 -15.06 7.47 -27.36
N GLY A 49 -15.56 7.15 -26.16
CA GLY A 49 -15.82 8.14 -25.11
C GLY A 49 -14.54 8.81 -24.61
N GLN A 50 -13.49 8.02 -24.37
CA GLN A 50 -12.18 8.53 -23.99
C GLN A 50 -11.53 9.30 -25.14
N TRP A 51 -11.64 8.80 -26.37
CA TRP A 51 -11.08 9.45 -27.56
C TRP A 51 -11.69 10.85 -27.76
N ARG A 52 -13.02 10.97 -27.71
CA ARG A 52 -13.72 12.27 -27.81
C ARG A 52 -13.34 13.22 -26.68
N PHE A 53 -13.18 12.71 -25.46
CA PHE A 53 -12.74 13.52 -24.34
C PHE A 53 -11.31 14.06 -24.55
N ILE A 54 -10.36 13.21 -24.96
CA ILE A 54 -8.98 13.63 -25.25
C ILE A 54 -8.94 14.64 -26.41
N GLU A 55 -9.77 14.48 -27.43
CA GLU A 55 -9.90 15.43 -28.55
C GLU A 55 -10.53 16.76 -28.14
N SER A 56 -11.16 16.86 -26.97
CA SER A 56 -11.62 18.14 -26.42
C SER A 56 -10.52 18.90 -25.67
N LEU A 57 -9.44 18.22 -25.28
CA LEU A 57 -8.32 18.82 -24.55
C LEU A 57 -7.43 19.68 -25.45
N SER A 58 -6.56 20.49 -24.84
CA SER A 58 -5.62 21.35 -25.56
C SER A 58 -4.66 20.55 -26.44
N THR A 59 -4.19 21.13 -27.54
CA THR A 59 -3.25 20.49 -28.47
C THR A 59 -1.98 19.99 -27.77
N TYR A 60 -1.51 20.72 -26.75
CA TYR A 60 -0.37 20.31 -25.92
C TYR A 60 -0.68 19.08 -25.07
N ALA A 61 -1.83 19.03 -24.38
CA ALA A 61 -2.22 17.88 -23.56
C ALA A 61 -2.37 16.60 -24.40
N ARG A 62 -2.85 16.72 -25.65
CA ARG A 62 -2.96 15.60 -26.60
C ARG A 62 -1.63 14.94 -26.95
N LEU A 63 -0.49 15.61 -26.76
CA LEU A 63 0.84 15.03 -27.03
C LEU A 63 1.29 14.04 -25.94
N TYR A 64 0.79 14.18 -24.70
CA TYR A 64 1.22 13.38 -23.55
C TYR A 64 0.23 12.28 -23.17
N LEU A 65 -1.01 12.37 -23.67
CA LEU A 65 -2.03 11.37 -23.42
C LEU A 65 -1.99 10.31 -24.50
N ASN A 66 -1.91 9.04 -24.09
CA ASN A 66 -2.06 7.92 -25.00
C ASN A 66 -3.46 7.98 -25.62
N LYS A 67 -3.53 8.11 -26.94
CA LYS A 67 -4.78 7.97 -27.66
C LYS A 67 -5.07 6.49 -27.83
N LEU A 68 -6.25 6.06 -27.39
CA LEU A 68 -6.78 4.78 -27.81
C LEU A 68 -7.01 4.79 -29.33
N GLU A 69 -6.89 3.61 -29.94
CA GLU A 69 -7.30 3.43 -31.33
C GLU A 69 -8.80 3.70 -31.44
N ARG A 70 -9.18 4.42 -32.49
CA ARG A 70 -10.59 4.74 -32.71
C ARG A 70 -11.32 3.47 -33.14
N PRO A 71 -12.46 3.12 -32.51
CA PRO A 71 -13.18 1.89 -32.85
C PRO A 71 -13.73 1.88 -34.28
N GLU A 72 -13.90 0.69 -34.82
CA GLU A 72 -14.58 0.47 -36.10
C GLU A 72 -16.10 0.64 -35.96
N VAL A 73 -16.57 1.85 -36.23
CA VAL A 73 -17.98 2.24 -36.13
C VAL A 73 -18.37 3.21 -37.24
N GLU A 74 -19.64 3.15 -37.67
CA GLU A 74 -20.20 4.13 -38.62
C GLU A 74 -20.49 5.46 -37.94
N ALA A 75 -21.30 5.44 -36.87
CA ALA A 75 -21.59 6.63 -36.07
C ALA A 75 -21.97 6.28 -34.63
N ILE A 76 -21.62 7.17 -33.72
CA ILE A 76 -22.08 7.16 -32.32
C ILE A 76 -22.58 8.56 -31.96
N HIS A 77 -23.84 8.66 -31.53
CA HIS A 77 -24.46 9.92 -31.12
C HIS A 77 -24.73 9.95 -29.61
N ASN A 78 -24.72 11.15 -29.03
CA ASN A 78 -24.99 11.43 -27.60
C ASN A 78 -24.09 10.68 -26.61
N LEU A 79 -22.86 10.34 -27.00
CA LEU A 79 -21.90 9.71 -26.10
C LEU A 79 -21.34 10.71 -25.10
N ARG A 80 -21.46 10.39 -23.81
CA ARG A 80 -20.87 11.14 -22.70
C ARG A 80 -19.38 10.76 -22.50
N PRO A 81 -18.56 11.61 -21.86
CA PRO A 81 -17.22 11.22 -21.45
C PRO A 81 -17.24 9.92 -20.66
N ALA A 82 -16.33 8.99 -20.98
CA ALA A 82 -16.37 7.63 -20.46
C ALA A 82 -15.25 7.35 -19.46
N ILE A 83 -15.57 6.61 -18.40
CA ILE A 83 -14.63 6.08 -17.41
C ILE A 83 -14.80 4.56 -17.37
N ALA A 84 -13.71 3.82 -17.61
CA ALA A 84 -13.68 2.37 -17.50
C ALA A 84 -13.16 1.90 -16.14
N LEU A 85 -13.80 0.86 -15.60
CA LEU A 85 -13.37 0.13 -14.42
C LEU A 85 -13.19 -1.35 -14.79
N GLU A 86 -11.99 -1.67 -15.29
CA GLU A 86 -11.58 -3.02 -15.67
C GLU A 86 -11.14 -3.85 -14.46
N GLN A 87 -11.19 -5.17 -14.58
CA GLN A 87 -10.68 -6.09 -13.55
C GLN A 87 -9.16 -6.11 -13.46
N LYS A 88 -8.44 -5.74 -14.53
CA LYS A 88 -6.97 -5.83 -14.52
C LYS A 88 -6.40 -4.72 -13.65
N ASN A 89 -5.56 -5.11 -12.70
CA ASN A 89 -4.76 -4.15 -11.93
C ASN A 89 -3.57 -3.68 -12.79
N PRO A 90 -3.58 -2.43 -13.30
CA PRO A 90 -2.51 -1.93 -14.16
C PRO A 90 -1.28 -1.49 -13.34
N VAL A 91 -1.38 -1.45 -12.00
CA VAL A 91 -0.34 -0.91 -11.13
C VAL A 91 0.82 -1.90 -11.02
N LYS A 92 1.89 -1.61 -11.76
CA LYS A 92 3.14 -2.39 -11.71
C LYS A 92 4.13 -1.88 -10.64
N GLY A 93 4.01 -0.62 -10.25
CA GLY A 93 4.91 0.03 -9.30
C GLY A 93 4.72 -0.47 -7.85
N SER A 94 5.81 -0.68 -7.13
CA SER A 94 5.80 -1.14 -5.73
C SER A 94 5.64 -0.02 -4.69
N ARG A 95 5.70 1.26 -5.10
CA ARG A 95 5.53 2.40 -4.18
C ARG A 95 4.06 2.76 -3.93
N SER A 96 3.18 2.50 -4.88
CA SER A 96 1.76 2.83 -4.73
C SER A 96 1.10 1.94 -3.68
N THR A 97 0.28 2.53 -2.82
CA THR A 97 -0.52 1.86 -1.79
C THR A 97 -2.00 2.19 -1.96
N VAL A 98 -2.86 1.48 -1.22
CA VAL A 98 -4.29 1.83 -1.11
C VAL A 98 -4.47 3.28 -0.68
N GLY A 99 -3.69 3.76 0.29
CA GLY A 99 -3.73 5.14 0.77
C GLY A 99 -3.38 6.18 -0.28
N THR A 100 -2.41 5.90 -1.17
CA THR A 100 -2.07 6.82 -2.27
C THR A 100 -3.06 6.70 -3.43
N LEU A 101 -3.60 5.51 -3.70
CA LEU A 101 -4.63 5.33 -4.74
C LEU A 101 -5.91 6.06 -4.38
N THR A 102 -6.25 6.11 -3.09
CA THR A 102 -7.48 6.74 -2.59
C THR A 102 -7.29 8.19 -2.19
N GLU A 103 -6.05 8.70 -2.26
CA GLU A 103 -5.64 10.03 -1.79
C GLU A 103 -5.87 10.27 -0.29
N VAL A 104 -6.31 9.26 0.46
CA VAL A 104 -6.47 9.35 1.92
C VAL A 104 -5.11 9.65 2.56
N TYR A 105 -4.03 9.05 2.05
CA TYR A 105 -2.69 9.32 2.54
C TYR A 105 -2.28 10.79 2.31
N ASP A 106 -2.62 11.38 1.17
CA ASP A 106 -2.31 12.79 0.88
C ASP A 106 -3.01 13.74 1.86
N LEU A 107 -4.27 13.45 2.21
CA LEU A 107 -5.02 14.20 3.23
C LEU A 107 -4.41 14.01 4.62
N LEU A 108 -3.94 12.80 4.96
CA LEU A 108 -3.21 12.57 6.21
C LEU A 108 -1.94 13.43 6.27
N ARG A 109 -1.17 13.57 5.19
CA ARG A 109 0.02 14.44 5.17
C ARG A 109 -0.33 15.90 5.49
N ILE A 110 -1.49 16.38 5.04
CA ILE A 110 -1.98 17.73 5.35
C ILE A 110 -2.34 17.85 6.83
N ILE A 111 -2.96 16.83 7.42
CA ILE A 111 -3.26 16.81 8.86
C ILE A 111 -1.96 16.82 9.67
N TYR A 112 -1.00 15.96 9.32
CA TYR A 112 0.28 15.88 10.05
C TYR A 112 1.13 17.15 9.90
N SER A 113 1.08 17.82 8.75
CA SER A 113 1.79 19.09 8.55
C SER A 113 1.26 20.23 9.42
N ARG A 114 -0.04 20.19 9.74
CA ARG A 114 -0.70 21.26 10.52
C ARG A 114 -0.85 20.95 12.00
N LEU A 115 -1.15 19.71 12.34
CA LEU A 115 -1.55 19.27 13.69
C LEU A 115 -0.60 18.23 14.30
N GLY A 116 0.41 17.78 13.57
CA GLY A 116 1.40 16.83 14.07
C GLY A 116 2.23 17.44 15.20
N ARG A 117 2.24 16.79 16.37
CA ARG A 117 3.09 17.17 17.48
C ARG A 117 4.44 16.47 17.36
N PRO A 118 5.58 17.18 17.32
CA PRO A 118 6.89 16.58 17.15
C PRO A 118 7.40 15.95 18.45
N PHE A 119 7.92 14.73 18.36
CA PHE A 119 8.61 14.04 19.45
C PHE A 119 10.04 13.73 19.04
N CYS A 120 11.01 14.06 19.87
CA CYS A 120 12.41 13.86 19.55
C CYS A 120 12.71 12.37 19.33
N PRO A 121 13.24 11.94 18.17
CA PRO A 121 13.52 10.53 17.91
C PRO A 121 14.67 9.97 18.76
N ALA A 122 15.49 10.83 19.38
CA ALA A 122 16.61 10.42 20.24
C ALA A 122 16.21 10.20 21.70
N CYS A 123 15.35 11.06 22.27
CA CYS A 123 14.99 11.00 23.69
C CYS A 123 13.49 10.79 23.97
N GLY A 124 12.64 10.78 22.94
CA GLY A 124 11.20 10.52 23.04
C GLY A 124 10.35 11.65 23.62
N LYS A 125 10.94 12.78 24.02
CA LYS A 125 10.23 13.93 24.59
C LYS A 125 9.63 14.81 23.51
N GLU A 126 8.51 15.46 23.83
CA GLU A 126 7.85 16.41 22.93
C GLU A 126 8.77 17.62 22.68
N VAL A 127 8.88 18.03 21.42
CA VAL A 127 9.64 19.21 21.02
C VAL A 127 8.68 20.40 20.98
N ILE A 128 8.93 21.38 21.84
CA ILE A 128 8.04 22.53 22.00
C ILE A 128 8.65 23.72 21.27
N ARG A 129 7.83 24.44 20.51
CA ARG A 129 8.19 25.78 20.05
C ARG A 129 7.92 26.77 21.16
N TRP A 130 9.00 27.29 21.71
CA TRP A 130 8.97 28.27 22.78
C TRP A 130 8.79 29.68 22.23
N ASN A 131 7.96 30.47 22.89
CA ASN A 131 7.93 31.92 22.74
C ASN A 131 8.14 32.54 24.12
N PRO A 132 8.49 33.83 24.22
CA PRO A 132 8.78 34.46 25.51
C PRO A 132 7.68 34.22 26.56
N GLU A 133 6.41 34.37 26.16
CA GLU A 133 5.25 34.16 27.04
C GLU A 133 5.18 32.73 27.62
N LYS A 134 5.38 31.69 26.78
CA LYS A 134 5.38 30.29 27.22
C LYS A 134 6.54 29.98 28.14
N VAL A 135 7.74 30.51 27.86
CA VAL A 135 8.93 30.31 28.70
C VAL A 135 8.70 30.89 30.08
N VAL A 136 8.22 32.14 30.15
CA VAL A 136 7.89 32.82 31.41
C VAL A 136 6.87 32.02 32.20
N THR A 137 5.77 31.60 31.54
CA THR A 137 4.72 30.80 32.17
C THR A 137 5.27 29.48 32.72
N TYR A 138 6.04 28.74 31.91
CA TYR A 138 6.63 27.47 32.32
C TYR A 138 7.58 27.60 33.51
N LEU A 139 8.44 28.63 33.52
CA LEU A 139 9.39 28.86 34.62
C LEU A 139 8.68 29.26 35.92
N LEU A 140 7.65 30.10 35.84
CA LEU A 140 6.88 30.52 37.02
C LEU A 140 6.05 29.37 37.61
N GLU A 141 5.48 28.50 36.77
CA GLU A 141 4.65 27.37 37.22
C GLU A 141 5.49 26.21 37.80
N ASN A 142 6.62 25.88 37.18
CA ASN A 142 7.38 24.66 37.52
C ASN A 142 8.57 24.92 38.46
N HIS A 143 9.06 26.15 38.52
CA HIS A 143 10.32 26.51 39.19
C HIS A 143 10.18 27.74 40.11
N HIS A 144 9.00 27.92 40.70
CA HIS A 144 8.68 29.09 41.52
C HIS A 144 9.69 29.32 42.67
N SER A 145 10.08 30.59 42.87
CA SER A 145 11.04 31.04 43.90
C SER A 145 12.48 30.53 43.77
N GLU A 146 12.82 29.78 42.72
CA GLU A 146 14.19 29.35 42.45
C GLU A 146 15.04 30.51 41.94
N ARG A 147 16.35 30.46 42.21
CA ARG A 147 17.30 31.44 41.65
C ARG A 147 17.65 31.02 40.23
N ALA A 148 17.37 31.89 39.27
CA ALA A 148 17.61 31.66 37.86
C ALA A 148 18.60 32.68 37.28
N MET A 149 19.38 32.23 36.30
CA MET A 149 20.21 33.10 35.47
C MET A 149 19.83 32.88 34.02
N VAL A 150 19.36 33.93 33.37
CA VAL A 150 18.96 33.95 31.96
C VAL A 150 20.19 34.31 31.13
N VAL A 151 20.59 33.42 30.23
CA VAL A 151 21.75 33.62 29.36
C VAL A 151 21.43 33.32 27.91
N PHE A 152 22.20 33.94 27.03
CA PHE A 152 22.13 33.69 25.59
C PHE A 152 23.51 33.47 25.01
N GLU A 153 23.62 32.58 24.03
CA GLU A 153 24.90 32.24 23.40
C GLU A 153 25.11 33.11 22.17
N THR A 154 26.32 33.68 22.01
CA THR A 154 26.65 34.53 20.86
C THR A 154 28.14 34.47 20.55
N SER A 155 28.48 34.73 19.28
CA SER A 155 29.86 34.88 18.80
C SER A 155 30.20 36.33 18.46
N LEU A 156 29.37 37.30 18.87
CA LEU A 156 29.62 38.72 18.62
C LEU A 156 30.86 39.21 19.42
N PRO A 157 31.68 40.11 18.86
CA PRO A 157 32.84 40.66 19.56
C PRO A 157 32.45 41.39 20.85
N GLY A 158 33.28 41.28 21.90
CA GLY A 158 33.01 41.91 23.19
C GLY A 158 32.77 43.43 23.11
N LYS A 159 33.43 44.12 22.17
CA LYS A 159 33.21 45.55 21.91
C LYS A 159 31.78 45.88 21.47
N GLU A 160 31.10 44.99 20.76
CA GLU A 160 29.70 45.17 20.35
C GLU A 160 28.74 44.84 21.49
N LEU A 161 28.99 43.75 22.22
CA LEU A 161 28.20 43.36 23.39
C LEU A 161 28.19 44.43 24.48
N MET A 162 29.34 45.07 24.73
CA MET A 162 29.44 46.18 25.68
C MET A 162 28.67 47.43 25.24
N LYS A 163 28.58 47.70 23.93
CA LYS A 163 27.74 48.79 23.39
C LYS A 163 26.27 48.52 23.58
N ASP A 164 25.88 47.25 23.48
CA ASP A 164 24.51 46.77 23.70
C ASP A 164 24.15 46.67 25.20
N GLY A 165 25.07 47.02 26.11
CA GLY A 165 24.83 47.05 27.56
C GLY A 165 25.13 45.75 28.28
N PHE A 166 25.75 44.77 27.63
CA PHE A 166 26.15 43.50 28.25
C PHE A 166 27.60 43.55 28.71
N TYR A 167 27.82 43.27 30.00
CA TYR A 167 29.15 43.36 30.62
C TYR A 167 29.64 42.04 31.21
N ARG A 168 28.82 40.98 31.20
CA ARG A 168 29.09 39.73 31.91
C ARG A 168 28.76 38.51 31.06
N PHE A 169 29.59 37.48 31.15
CA PHE A 169 29.33 36.18 30.55
C PHE A 169 29.60 35.05 31.55
N TRP A 170 28.98 33.89 31.32
CA TRP A 170 29.15 32.68 32.11
C TRP A 170 30.20 31.78 31.46
N ASP A 171 31.21 31.35 32.22
CA ASP A 171 32.29 30.47 31.75
C ASP A 171 32.02 28.97 32.03
N GLY A 172 30.84 28.63 32.54
CA GLY A 172 30.47 27.29 33.00
C GLY A 172 30.62 27.08 34.51
N LYS A 173 31.33 27.94 35.24
CA LYS A 173 31.56 27.85 36.69
C LYS A 173 31.35 29.16 37.44
N THR A 174 31.80 30.26 36.85
CA THR A 174 31.75 31.61 37.40
C THR A 174 31.37 32.62 36.33
N THR A 175 30.94 33.80 36.76
CA THR A 175 30.67 34.89 35.84
C THR A 175 31.89 35.77 35.72
N GLN A 176 32.30 36.04 34.49
CA GLN A 176 33.42 36.89 34.13
C GLN A 176 32.94 38.17 33.44
N ASP A 177 33.79 39.19 33.44
CA ASP A 177 33.51 40.45 32.76
C ASP A 177 33.90 40.38 31.28
N ILE A 178 33.05 40.91 30.42
CA ILE A 178 33.30 41.04 28.97
C ILE A 178 34.30 42.17 28.77
N ARG A 179 35.36 41.91 27.99
CA ARG A 179 36.36 42.89 27.59
C ARG A 179 36.27 43.15 26.08
N PRO A 180 36.80 44.28 25.58
CA PRO A 180 36.77 44.59 24.15
C PRO A 180 37.41 43.49 23.27
N GLU A 181 38.39 42.77 23.81
CA GLU A 181 39.13 41.69 23.16
C GLU A 181 38.49 40.30 23.35
N THR A 182 37.33 40.20 24.02
CA THR A 182 36.63 38.93 24.18
C THR A 182 36.08 38.45 22.84
N GLU A 183 36.48 37.25 22.43
CA GLU A 183 36.10 36.59 21.17
C GLU A 183 35.68 35.14 21.42
N GLY A 184 34.85 34.61 20.51
CA GLY A 184 34.37 33.22 20.53
C GLY A 184 32.94 33.08 21.06
N PRO A 185 32.39 31.85 21.04
CA PRO A 185 31.06 31.57 21.56
C PRO A 185 31.06 31.74 23.07
N ILE A 186 30.35 32.75 23.57
CA ILE A 186 30.20 33.03 25.01
C ILE A 186 28.72 33.06 25.40
N GLU A 187 28.43 32.63 26.63
CA GLU A 187 27.10 32.69 27.22
C GLU A 187 26.92 34.02 27.97
N VAL A 188 26.37 35.03 27.31
CA VAL A 188 26.16 36.37 27.87
C VAL A 188 25.05 36.32 28.92
N VAL A 189 25.32 36.86 30.10
CA VAL A 189 24.35 36.94 31.20
C VAL A 189 23.44 38.15 30.97
N VAL A 190 22.14 37.90 30.77
CA VAL A 190 21.14 38.96 30.62
C VAL A 190 20.73 39.47 31.99
N ASP A 191 20.27 38.55 32.85
CA ASP A 191 19.83 38.89 34.19
C ASP A 191 19.96 37.69 35.15
N ARG A 192 20.07 38.01 36.44
CA ARG A 192 19.98 37.06 37.56
C ARG A 192 18.85 37.48 38.46
N LEU A 193 17.84 36.63 38.57
CA LEU A 193 16.60 36.94 39.25
C LEU A 193 16.05 35.71 39.97
N ARG A 194 15.03 35.93 40.82
CA ARG A 194 14.23 34.85 41.39
C ARG A 194 12.96 34.68 40.58
N LEU A 195 12.54 33.43 40.39
CA LEU A 195 11.35 33.07 39.62
C LEU A 195 10.06 33.33 40.40
N ASP A 196 9.92 34.56 40.91
CA ASP A 196 8.75 35.17 41.55
C ASP A 196 8.53 36.62 41.08
N GLU A 197 9.38 37.15 40.19
CA GLU A 197 9.30 38.48 39.58
C GLU A 197 8.86 38.38 38.08
N PRO A 198 7.54 38.29 37.77
CA PRO A 198 7.06 37.95 36.42
C PRO A 198 7.42 39.00 35.35
N THR A 199 7.31 40.29 35.67
CA THR A 199 7.63 41.38 34.73
C THR A 199 9.10 41.40 34.35
N ARG A 200 9.99 41.25 35.35
CA ARG A 200 11.44 41.25 35.12
C ARG A 200 11.91 40.02 34.36
N LEU A 201 11.33 38.85 34.67
CA LEU A 201 11.59 37.63 33.91
C LEU A 201 11.16 37.77 32.44
N ALA A 202 9.99 38.36 32.19
CA ALA A 202 9.52 38.60 30.82
C ALA A 202 10.46 39.50 30.02
N GLU A 203 10.89 40.62 30.60
CA GLU A 203 11.86 41.53 29.96
C GLU A 203 13.20 40.84 29.65
N ALA A 204 13.72 40.04 30.60
CA ALA A 204 14.97 39.30 30.42
C ALA A 204 14.86 38.23 29.32
N VAL A 205 13.75 37.47 29.29
CA VAL A 205 13.50 36.43 28.28
C VAL A 205 13.31 37.05 26.89
N GLU A 206 12.54 38.12 26.76
CA GLU A 206 12.34 38.82 25.48
C GLU A 206 13.66 39.38 24.92
N LEU A 207 14.48 39.99 25.78
CA LEU A 207 15.78 40.52 25.38
C LEU A 207 16.72 39.41 24.93
N ALA A 208 16.75 38.28 25.65
CA ALA A 208 17.57 37.12 25.31
C ALA A 208 17.17 36.51 23.96
N PHE A 209 15.87 36.26 23.74
CA PHE A 209 15.36 35.72 22.47
C PHE A 209 15.74 36.60 21.28
N LYS A 210 15.57 37.93 21.42
CA LYS A 210 15.91 38.89 20.37
C LYS A 210 17.39 38.92 20.02
N LYS A 211 18.28 38.64 20.98
CA LYS A 211 19.73 38.74 20.81
C LYS A 211 20.42 37.45 20.37
N ALA A 212 19.82 36.28 20.61
CA ALA A 212 20.43 34.98 20.32
C ALA A 212 19.71 34.15 19.26
N GLU A 213 19.18 34.81 18.23
CA GLU A 213 18.51 34.13 17.11
C GLU A 213 17.48 33.10 17.61
N ASP A 214 16.72 33.48 18.65
CA ASP A 214 15.68 32.70 19.30
C ASP A 214 16.07 31.42 20.06
N LYS A 215 17.33 31.32 20.54
CA LYS A 215 17.76 30.30 21.51
C LYS A 215 18.08 30.94 22.87
N LEU A 216 17.65 30.30 23.95
CA LEU A 216 17.83 30.77 25.31
C LEU A 216 18.26 29.61 26.22
N ARG A 217 19.14 29.87 27.19
CA ARG A 217 19.43 28.95 28.29
C ARG A 217 19.13 29.60 29.64
N VAL A 218 18.57 28.83 30.56
CA VAL A 218 18.29 29.25 31.93
C VAL A 218 18.98 28.30 32.90
N TYR A 219 19.83 28.85 33.75
CA TYR A 219 20.53 28.11 34.80
C TYR A 219 19.77 28.27 36.11
N LEU A 220 19.33 27.15 36.70
CA LEU A 220 18.64 27.09 37.98
C LEU A 220 19.60 26.63 39.07
N PHE A 221 19.75 27.42 40.14
CA PHE A 221 20.69 27.14 41.23
C PHE A 221 19.96 26.56 42.44
N LYS A 222 19.80 25.23 42.47
CA LYS A 222 19.14 24.49 43.57
C LYS A 222 20.13 23.98 44.62
N ASP A 223 21.10 23.13 44.24
CA ASP A 223 22.08 22.54 45.16
C ASP A 223 23.38 22.16 44.45
N THR A 224 24.46 22.92 44.67
CA THR A 224 25.86 22.75 44.17
C THR A 224 26.13 22.72 42.67
N THR A 225 25.28 22.14 41.82
CA THR A 225 25.39 22.18 40.35
C THR A 225 24.15 22.82 39.73
N PRO A 226 24.29 23.82 38.84
CA PRO A 226 23.14 24.44 38.22
C PRO A 226 22.46 23.47 37.24
N GLU A 227 21.14 23.35 37.35
CA GLU A 227 20.31 22.67 36.35
C GLU A 227 20.15 23.60 35.14
N VAL A 228 20.34 23.08 33.92
CA VAL A 228 20.28 23.88 32.69
C VAL A 228 19.01 23.54 31.92
N LEU A 229 18.20 24.55 31.66
CA LEU A 229 17.02 24.48 30.81
C LEU A 229 17.31 25.20 29.49
N ASN A 230 17.08 24.52 28.37
CA ASN A 230 17.22 25.10 27.04
C ASN A 230 15.84 25.41 26.47
N PHE A 231 15.72 26.55 25.80
CA PHE A 231 14.49 26.99 25.13
C PHE A 231 14.84 27.49 23.73
N SER A 232 14.00 27.16 22.75
CA SER A 232 14.19 27.51 21.33
C SER A 232 12.86 27.86 20.67
N SER A 233 12.81 28.90 19.84
CA SER A 233 11.63 29.15 18.98
C SER A 233 11.51 28.13 17.85
N GLY A 234 12.66 27.63 17.36
CA GLY A 234 12.75 26.59 16.35
C GLY A 234 12.44 25.20 16.90
N LEU A 235 12.30 24.23 16.00
CA LEU A 235 12.03 22.83 16.33
C LEU A 235 13.31 22.11 16.81
N VAL A 236 13.80 22.48 17.98
CA VAL A 236 14.99 21.91 18.60
C VAL A 236 14.61 21.25 19.92
N CYS A 237 15.05 20.02 20.14
CA CYS A 237 14.78 19.32 21.39
C CYS A 237 15.53 19.96 22.56
N ASP A 238 14.78 20.40 23.59
CA ASP A 238 15.30 21.05 24.80
C ASP A 238 16.31 20.20 25.60
N HIS A 239 16.26 18.88 25.43
CA HIS A 239 17.06 17.93 26.20
C HIS A 239 18.34 17.46 25.51
N CYS A 240 18.30 17.23 24.19
CA CYS A 240 19.43 16.67 23.46
C CYS A 240 19.91 17.55 22.30
N GLY A 241 19.28 18.71 22.09
CA GLY A 241 19.65 19.66 21.04
C GLY A 241 19.38 19.18 19.61
N LYS A 242 18.71 18.03 19.43
CA LYS A 242 18.41 17.52 18.08
C LYS A 242 17.38 18.42 17.40
N GLU A 243 17.74 18.94 16.23
CA GLU A 243 16.86 19.75 15.39
C GLU A 243 15.95 18.83 14.54
N LEU A 244 14.70 19.23 14.38
CA LEU A 244 13.69 18.56 13.55
C LEU A 244 13.31 19.43 12.35
N PRO A 245 13.05 18.81 11.19
CA PRO A 245 12.60 19.55 10.00
C PRO A 245 11.19 20.08 10.19
N GLU A 246 10.87 21.20 9.53
CA GLU A 246 9.52 21.77 9.49
C GLU A 246 8.48 20.74 8.98
N PRO A 247 7.29 20.67 9.59
CA PRO A 247 6.24 19.74 9.19
C PRO A 247 5.55 20.23 7.92
N ASP A 248 6.19 20.03 6.77
CA ASP A 248 5.60 20.24 5.44
C ASP A 248 4.94 18.93 4.94
N PRO A 249 3.85 18.96 4.14
CA PRO A 249 3.27 17.75 3.57
C PRO A 249 4.28 16.84 2.83
N ILE A 250 5.32 17.41 2.23
CA ILE A 250 6.39 16.68 1.52
C ILE A 250 7.25 15.87 2.50
N LEU A 251 7.43 16.31 3.75
CA LEU A 251 8.14 15.56 4.80
C LEU A 251 7.48 14.21 5.07
N PHE A 252 6.15 14.14 4.94
CA PHE A 252 5.37 12.93 5.17
C PHE A 252 5.18 12.09 3.90
N SER A 253 5.87 12.40 2.80
CA SER A 253 5.75 11.65 1.55
C SER A 253 6.90 10.66 1.38
N PHE A 254 6.59 9.36 1.39
CA PHE A 254 7.56 8.31 1.05
C PHE A 254 7.91 8.26 -0.45
N ASN A 255 7.22 9.04 -1.29
CA ASN A 255 7.55 9.18 -2.72
C ASN A 255 8.59 10.28 -2.97
N HIS A 256 8.89 11.11 -1.95
CA HIS A 256 9.82 12.24 -2.07
C HIS A 256 11.07 12.02 -1.19
N PRO A 257 12.29 12.33 -1.67
CA PRO A 257 13.53 12.08 -0.92
C PRO A 257 13.65 12.84 0.41
N VAL A 258 12.88 13.91 0.59
CA VAL A 258 12.80 14.64 1.87
C VAL A 258 12.25 13.74 2.97
N GLY A 259 11.12 13.06 2.73
CA GLY A 259 10.45 12.19 3.70
C GLY A 259 10.83 10.72 3.62
N ALA A 260 11.20 10.23 2.45
CA ALA A 260 11.47 8.81 2.21
C ALA A 260 12.69 8.30 2.97
N CYS A 261 12.57 7.11 3.56
CA CYS A 261 13.68 6.38 4.17
C CYS A 261 14.85 6.24 3.16
N PRO A 262 16.09 6.59 3.51
CA PRO A 262 17.21 6.60 2.58
C PRO A 262 17.65 5.20 2.16
N VAL A 263 17.56 4.19 3.04
CA VAL A 263 17.94 2.80 2.72
C VAL A 263 16.97 2.18 1.71
N CYS A 264 15.68 2.14 2.04
CA CYS A 264 14.69 1.55 1.14
C CYS A 264 14.13 2.51 0.09
N LYS A 265 14.57 3.78 0.05
CA LYS A 265 14.08 4.81 -0.88
C LYS A 265 12.54 4.89 -0.95
N GLY A 266 11.87 4.74 0.20
CA GLY A 266 10.42 4.79 0.31
C GLY A 266 9.66 3.52 -0.12
N PHE A 267 10.33 2.41 -0.44
CA PHE A 267 9.66 1.14 -0.76
C PHE A 267 9.14 0.38 0.48
N GLY A 268 9.66 0.70 1.68
CA GLY A 268 9.38 -0.03 2.92
C GLY A 268 10.06 -1.39 3.02
N ASN A 269 10.49 -1.95 1.90
CA ASN A 269 11.08 -3.27 1.82
C ASN A 269 12.40 -3.18 1.06
N ILE A 270 13.30 -4.10 1.38
CA ILE A 270 14.54 -4.31 0.64
C ILE A 270 14.60 -5.76 0.17
N LEU A 271 15.28 -5.95 -0.95
CA LEU A 271 15.44 -7.26 -1.57
C LEU A 271 16.68 -7.92 -0.98
N TYR A 272 16.51 -9.13 -0.45
CA TYR A 272 17.61 -9.98 0.00
C TYR A 272 17.61 -11.27 -0.80
N TYR A 273 18.79 -11.87 -0.94
CA TYR A 273 18.88 -13.25 -1.39
C TYR A 273 18.25 -14.17 -0.33
N ASP A 274 17.28 -14.96 -0.77
CA ASP A 274 16.53 -15.83 0.12
C ASP A 274 17.13 -17.23 0.12
N GLU A 275 17.60 -17.67 1.29
CA GLU A 275 18.17 -18.99 1.48
C GLU A 275 17.19 -20.10 1.08
N GLU A 276 15.88 -19.91 1.28
CA GLU A 276 14.89 -20.90 0.86
C GLU A 276 14.78 -20.97 -0.67
N LEU A 277 14.90 -19.85 -1.38
CA LEU A 277 14.87 -19.87 -2.86
C LEU A 277 16.15 -20.51 -3.43
N ILE A 278 17.27 -20.34 -2.74
CA ILE A 278 18.58 -20.89 -3.12
C ILE A 278 18.67 -22.38 -2.78
N VAL A 279 18.13 -22.78 -1.63
CA VAL A 279 18.07 -24.15 -1.12
C VAL A 279 16.60 -24.57 -0.94
N PRO A 280 15.89 -24.86 -2.05
CA PRO A 280 14.45 -25.15 -2.00
C PRO A 280 14.12 -26.50 -1.36
N ASP A 281 15.06 -27.45 -1.37
CA ASP A 281 14.92 -28.75 -0.73
C ASP A 281 16.10 -29.00 0.24
N PRO A 282 15.93 -28.69 1.53
CA PRO A 282 17.01 -28.79 2.51
C PRO A 282 17.26 -30.25 2.96
N GLU A 283 16.47 -31.22 2.50
CA GLU A 283 16.70 -32.65 2.74
C GLU A 283 17.78 -33.21 1.79
N LEU A 284 18.12 -32.50 0.70
CA LEU A 284 19.23 -32.85 -0.17
C LEU A 284 20.58 -32.49 0.47
N SER A 285 21.62 -33.26 0.15
CA SER A 285 23.00 -32.94 0.51
C SER A 285 23.63 -31.94 -0.47
N LEU A 286 24.82 -31.41 -0.14
CA LEU A 286 25.56 -30.54 -1.08
C LEU A 286 25.94 -31.29 -2.37
N GLU A 287 26.25 -32.59 -2.28
CA GLU A 287 26.53 -33.44 -3.45
C GLU A 287 25.28 -33.73 -4.28
N ASP A 288 24.12 -33.91 -3.64
CA ASP A 288 22.84 -34.15 -4.31
C ASP A 288 22.20 -32.88 -4.89
N GLY A 289 22.89 -31.74 -4.76
CA GLY A 289 22.50 -30.49 -5.38
C GLY A 289 21.50 -29.65 -4.57
N ALA A 290 21.66 -29.61 -3.25
CA ALA A 290 20.87 -28.76 -2.36
C ALA A 290 20.84 -27.28 -2.82
N ILE A 291 21.95 -26.76 -3.33
CA ILE A 291 22.05 -25.39 -3.87
C ILE A 291 21.57 -25.40 -5.32
N GLU A 292 20.34 -24.96 -5.55
CA GLU A 292 19.64 -25.04 -6.83
C GLU A 292 20.33 -24.24 -7.93
N VAL A 293 20.81 -23.04 -7.57
CA VAL A 293 21.49 -22.11 -8.48
C VAL A 293 22.75 -22.70 -9.09
N PHE A 294 23.45 -23.58 -8.37
CA PHE A 294 24.67 -24.25 -8.83
C PHE A 294 24.40 -25.47 -9.73
N GLN A 295 23.14 -25.91 -9.83
CA GLN A 295 22.75 -27.00 -10.75
C GLN A 295 22.55 -26.53 -12.19
N LYS A 296 22.66 -25.22 -12.45
CA LYS A 296 22.57 -24.67 -13.81
C LYS A 296 23.89 -24.96 -14.57
N PRO A 297 23.84 -25.23 -15.89
CA PRO A 297 25.05 -25.54 -16.66
C PRO A 297 26.17 -24.50 -16.53
N ALA A 298 25.80 -23.21 -16.46
CA ALA A 298 26.75 -22.10 -16.33
C ALA A 298 27.44 -22.03 -14.95
N ALA A 299 26.85 -22.62 -13.91
CA ALA A 299 27.34 -22.57 -12.53
C ALA A 299 28.07 -23.85 -12.11
N ARG A 300 28.32 -24.78 -13.03
CA ARG A 300 28.97 -26.08 -12.75
C ARG A 300 30.33 -25.93 -12.08
N TRP A 301 31.12 -24.94 -12.49
CA TRP A 301 32.41 -24.64 -11.88
C TRP A 301 32.28 -24.32 -10.39
N TRP A 302 31.28 -23.51 -10.02
CA TRP A 302 30.99 -23.13 -8.63
C TRP A 302 30.63 -24.35 -7.78
N GLN A 303 29.77 -25.24 -8.29
CA GLN A 303 29.43 -26.50 -7.62
C GLN A 303 30.68 -27.37 -7.36
N GLU A 304 31.55 -27.51 -8.36
CA GLU A 304 32.75 -28.33 -8.26
C GLU A 304 33.77 -27.75 -7.25
N GLN A 305 33.94 -26.43 -7.22
CA GLN A 305 34.82 -25.78 -6.24
C GLN A 305 34.25 -25.87 -4.83
N LEU A 306 32.95 -25.63 -4.66
CA LEU A 306 32.27 -25.74 -3.36
C LEU A 306 32.45 -27.14 -2.78
N ILE A 307 32.17 -28.21 -3.53
CA ILE A 307 32.31 -29.58 -3.02
C ILE A 307 33.77 -29.91 -2.66
N LYS A 308 34.73 -29.53 -3.52
CA LYS A 308 36.16 -29.77 -3.28
C LYS A 308 36.66 -29.02 -2.04
N GLY A 309 36.28 -27.76 -1.90
CA GLY A 309 36.66 -26.92 -0.76
C GLY A 309 35.96 -27.32 0.53
N ALA A 310 34.68 -27.67 0.48
CA ALA A 310 33.90 -28.15 1.63
C ALA A 310 34.55 -29.40 2.25
N LYS A 311 35.01 -30.34 1.41
CA LYS A 311 35.78 -31.53 1.88
C LYS A 311 37.07 -31.15 2.60
N LYS A 312 37.81 -30.16 2.09
CA LYS A 312 39.03 -29.63 2.75
C LYS A 312 38.71 -28.92 4.07
N ALA A 313 37.60 -28.19 4.11
CA ALA A 313 37.07 -27.51 5.29
C ALA A 313 36.43 -28.45 6.32
N LYS A 314 36.45 -29.77 6.08
CA LYS A 314 35.81 -30.80 6.94
C LYS A 314 34.29 -30.63 7.10
N ILE A 315 33.63 -30.05 6.09
CA ILE A 315 32.17 -30.00 6.00
C ILE A 315 31.70 -31.33 5.39
N ASP A 316 30.74 -32.00 6.03
CA ASP A 316 30.15 -33.23 5.50
C ASP A 316 29.25 -32.91 4.30
N THR A 317 29.72 -33.23 3.10
CA THR A 317 29.03 -32.91 1.83
C THR A 317 27.89 -33.86 1.49
N LYS A 318 27.76 -35.00 2.19
CA LYS A 318 26.74 -36.02 1.96
C LYS A 318 25.58 -35.95 2.96
N ARG A 319 25.76 -35.20 4.04
CA ARG A 319 24.70 -34.95 5.01
C ARG A 319 23.62 -34.04 4.41
N PRO A 320 22.31 -34.29 4.66
CA PRO A 320 21.25 -33.36 4.30
C PRO A 320 21.54 -31.93 4.79
N PHE A 321 21.28 -30.94 3.95
CA PHE A 321 21.62 -29.54 4.23
C PHE A 321 21.01 -29.05 5.55
N LYS A 322 19.78 -29.44 5.84
CA LYS A 322 19.05 -29.11 7.07
C LYS A 322 19.78 -29.53 8.34
N GLU A 323 20.45 -30.68 8.30
CA GLU A 323 21.16 -31.26 9.43
C GLU A 323 22.61 -30.76 9.57
N LEU A 324 23.09 -29.96 8.64
CA LEU A 324 24.42 -29.34 8.76
C LEU A 324 24.43 -28.40 9.98
N PRO A 325 25.55 -28.34 10.73
CA PRO A 325 25.73 -27.32 11.76
C PRO A 325 25.59 -25.91 11.18
N GLU A 326 25.00 -24.98 11.93
CA GLU A 326 24.79 -23.59 11.49
C GLU A 326 26.09 -22.89 11.06
N GLN A 327 27.21 -23.21 11.71
CA GLN A 327 28.53 -22.71 11.29
C GLN A 327 28.90 -23.17 9.87
N HIS A 328 28.62 -24.43 9.54
CA HIS A 328 28.90 -24.97 8.20
C HIS A 328 27.95 -24.38 7.16
N LYS A 329 26.68 -24.16 7.51
CA LYS A 329 25.73 -23.45 6.63
C LYS A 329 26.22 -22.04 6.32
N ARG A 330 26.66 -21.28 7.34
CA ARG A 330 27.27 -19.95 7.13
C ARG A 330 28.48 -20.00 6.21
N MET A 331 29.40 -20.96 6.43
CA MET A 331 30.56 -21.13 5.55
C MET A 331 30.17 -21.42 4.09
N VAL A 332 29.09 -22.16 3.85
CA VAL A 332 28.59 -22.41 2.48
C VAL A 332 28.13 -21.11 1.80
N PHE A 333 27.50 -20.19 2.54
CA PHE A 333 27.02 -18.92 1.99
C PHE A 333 28.10 -17.84 1.93
N GLU A 334 28.85 -17.63 3.02
CA GLU A 334 29.88 -16.60 3.16
C GLU A 334 31.22 -16.98 2.51
N GLY A 335 31.45 -18.27 2.26
CA GLY A 335 32.72 -18.80 1.79
C GLY A 335 33.71 -19.09 2.93
N CYS A 336 34.87 -19.63 2.59
CA CYS A 336 35.99 -19.83 3.51
C CYS A 336 37.33 -19.83 2.75
N GLU A 337 38.44 -20.07 3.46
CA GLU A 337 39.79 -20.15 2.84
C GLU A 337 39.88 -21.19 1.70
N HIS A 338 39.00 -22.20 1.69
CA HIS A 338 39.05 -23.31 0.74
C HIS A 338 38.09 -23.20 -0.45
N PHE A 339 37.10 -22.31 -0.41
CA PHE A 339 36.14 -22.10 -1.50
C PHE A 339 35.39 -20.75 -1.39
N TYR A 340 34.92 -20.26 -2.54
CA TYR A 340 34.00 -19.12 -2.61
C TYR A 340 32.57 -19.55 -2.27
N GLY A 341 31.89 -18.77 -1.44
CA GLY A 341 30.54 -19.03 -1.00
C GLY A 341 29.48 -18.70 -2.05
N VAL A 342 28.22 -18.99 -1.71
CA VAL A 342 27.08 -18.62 -2.55
C VAL A 342 26.94 -17.09 -2.71
N ASN A 343 27.32 -16.31 -1.69
CA ASN A 343 27.27 -14.85 -1.77
C ASN A 343 28.26 -14.31 -2.81
N ASP A 344 29.46 -14.87 -2.90
CA ASP A 344 30.46 -14.49 -3.91
C ASP A 344 29.93 -14.70 -5.34
N PHE A 345 29.19 -15.78 -5.57
CA PHE A 345 28.53 -16.03 -6.86
C PHE A 345 27.51 -14.94 -7.20
N PHE A 346 26.70 -14.54 -6.22
CA PHE A 346 25.72 -13.49 -6.43
C PHE A 346 26.37 -12.11 -6.60
N ASP A 347 27.45 -11.82 -5.89
CA ASP A 347 28.22 -10.58 -6.03
C ASP A 347 28.87 -10.49 -7.43
N GLU A 348 29.39 -11.60 -7.97
CA GLU A 348 29.88 -11.66 -9.35
C GLU A 348 28.74 -11.32 -10.34
N LEU A 349 27.56 -11.91 -10.16
CA LEU A 349 26.41 -11.62 -11.01
C LEU A 349 25.89 -10.18 -10.86
N GLU A 350 25.95 -9.59 -9.67
CA GLU A 350 25.55 -8.19 -9.42
C GLU A 350 26.40 -7.21 -10.24
N SER A 351 27.69 -7.50 -10.42
CA SER A 351 28.58 -6.72 -11.30
C SER A 351 28.13 -6.70 -12.77
N MET A 352 27.31 -7.68 -13.17
CA MET A 352 26.78 -7.85 -14.53
C MET A 352 25.31 -7.43 -14.68
N THR A 353 24.74 -6.70 -13.72
CA THR A 353 23.34 -6.23 -13.73
C THR A 353 22.98 -5.29 -14.89
N TYR A 354 23.97 -4.77 -15.62
CA TYR A 354 23.71 -4.07 -16.88
C TYR A 354 23.04 -4.99 -17.93
N LYS A 355 23.22 -6.31 -17.83
CA LYS A 355 22.55 -7.30 -18.69
C LYS A 355 21.13 -7.61 -18.15
N LEU A 356 20.12 -7.41 -18.99
CA LEU A 356 18.71 -7.64 -18.61
C LEU A 356 18.44 -9.07 -18.10
N HIS A 357 18.94 -10.09 -18.79
CA HIS A 357 18.73 -11.49 -18.39
C HIS A 357 19.35 -11.82 -17.03
N VAL A 358 20.47 -11.16 -16.66
CA VAL A 358 21.08 -11.32 -15.33
C VAL A 358 20.18 -10.73 -14.25
N ARG A 359 19.62 -9.53 -14.46
CA ARG A 359 18.64 -8.94 -13.52
C ARG A 359 17.42 -9.84 -13.31
N VAL A 360 16.88 -10.39 -14.40
CA VAL A 360 15.74 -11.32 -14.33
C VAL A 360 16.13 -12.59 -13.57
N PHE A 361 17.33 -13.13 -13.81
CA PHE A 361 17.84 -14.29 -13.09
C PHE A 361 17.96 -14.02 -11.58
N LEU A 362 18.63 -12.94 -11.19
CA LEU A 362 18.82 -12.55 -9.79
C LEU A 362 17.48 -12.33 -9.07
N SER A 363 16.49 -11.75 -9.74
CA SER A 363 15.17 -11.50 -9.15
C SER A 363 14.44 -12.76 -8.68
N ARG A 364 14.77 -13.94 -9.23
CA ARG A 364 14.15 -15.22 -8.88
C ARG A 364 14.61 -15.79 -7.53
N TYR A 365 15.76 -15.32 -7.04
CA TYR A 365 16.33 -15.75 -5.75
C TYR A 365 16.23 -14.67 -4.68
N ARG A 366 15.51 -13.58 -4.95
CA ARG A 366 15.33 -12.50 -3.99
C ARG A 366 13.93 -12.50 -3.41
N SER A 367 13.84 -12.32 -2.10
CA SER A 367 12.59 -12.05 -1.41
C SER A 367 12.58 -10.64 -0.81
N GLN A 368 11.38 -10.13 -0.54
CA GLN A 368 11.20 -8.85 0.12
C GLN A 368 11.21 -9.05 1.63
N ARG A 369 12.03 -8.29 2.34
CA ARG A 369 11.95 -8.17 3.80
C ARG A 369 11.66 -6.72 4.19
N PRO A 370 10.97 -6.48 5.31
CA PRO A 370 10.82 -5.14 5.86
C PRO A 370 12.19 -4.47 6.00
N CYS A 371 12.28 -3.21 5.62
CA CYS A 371 13.51 -2.45 5.74
C CYS A 371 13.93 -2.36 7.22
N PRO A 372 15.19 -2.66 7.58
CA PRO A 372 15.65 -2.63 8.97
C PRO A 372 15.75 -1.22 9.54
N GLU A 373 15.86 -0.19 8.69
CA GLU A 373 15.96 1.20 9.14
C GLU A 373 14.59 1.79 9.50
N CYS A 374 13.58 1.59 8.64
CA CYS A 374 12.24 2.14 8.87
C CYS A 374 11.19 1.11 9.32
N ASN A 375 11.57 -0.17 9.48
CA ASN A 375 10.69 -1.27 9.85
C ASN A 375 9.43 -1.38 8.98
N GLY A 376 9.55 -1.09 7.67
CA GLY A 376 8.40 -1.09 6.76
C GLY A 376 7.65 0.24 6.65
N LYS A 377 7.89 1.21 7.54
CA LYS A 377 7.17 2.50 7.60
C LYS A 377 7.48 3.46 6.46
N ARG A 378 8.47 3.15 5.60
CA ARG A 378 8.86 3.87 4.36
C ARG A 378 9.41 5.29 4.54
N LEU A 379 9.29 5.88 5.72
CA LEU A 379 9.66 7.24 6.04
C LEU A 379 10.94 7.33 6.89
N LYS A 380 11.54 8.51 6.93
CA LYS A 380 12.65 8.85 7.82
C LYS A 380 12.20 8.94 9.29
N PRO A 381 13.09 8.69 10.26
CA PRO A 381 12.80 8.90 11.67
C PRO A 381 12.28 10.30 12.00
N GLU A 382 12.78 11.33 11.30
CA GLU A 382 12.37 12.73 11.49
C GLU A 382 10.92 12.98 11.05
N ALA A 383 10.40 12.25 10.06
CA ALA A 383 8.99 12.35 9.67
C ALA A 383 8.09 11.56 10.64
N LEU A 384 8.55 10.41 11.11
CA LEU A 384 7.86 9.57 12.10
C LEU A 384 7.87 10.14 13.52
N ALA A 385 8.71 11.16 13.76
CA ALA A 385 8.74 11.93 14.99
C ALA A 385 7.42 12.66 15.26
N TYR A 386 6.69 13.04 14.22
CA TYR A 386 5.42 13.75 14.34
C TYR A 386 4.28 12.78 14.63
N ARG A 387 3.53 13.06 15.70
CA ARG A 387 2.39 12.24 16.13
C ARG A 387 1.10 13.05 16.16
N PHE A 388 0.01 12.40 15.74
CA PHE A 388 -1.34 12.92 15.81
C PHE A 388 -2.16 11.99 16.73
N HIS A 389 -2.63 12.53 17.86
CA HIS A 389 -3.31 11.76 18.92
C HIS A 389 -2.62 10.45 19.31
N GLY A 390 -1.29 10.48 19.42
CA GLY A 390 -0.47 9.36 19.88
C GLY A 390 0.11 8.47 18.79
N TYR A 391 -0.34 8.60 17.53
CA TYR A 391 0.10 7.78 16.41
C TYR A 391 0.97 8.56 15.43
N ASP A 392 2.03 7.94 14.90
CA ASP A 392 2.68 8.45 13.70
C ASP A 392 1.88 8.14 12.42
N ILE A 393 2.21 8.81 11.31
CA ILE A 393 1.45 8.69 10.06
C ILE A 393 1.49 7.27 9.47
N ALA A 394 2.60 6.56 9.65
CA ALA A 394 2.74 5.19 9.15
C ALA A 394 1.93 4.22 10.02
N GLU A 395 1.87 4.42 11.33
CA GLU A 395 1.05 3.64 12.25
C GLU A 395 -0.44 3.78 11.94
N LEU A 396 -0.95 5.00 11.69
CA LEU A 396 -2.32 5.18 11.22
C LEU A 396 -2.56 4.51 9.87
N SER A 397 -1.56 4.54 8.97
CA SER A 397 -1.67 3.90 7.65
C SER A 397 -1.69 2.36 7.72
N CYS A 398 -1.17 1.79 8.80
CA CYS A 398 -1.21 0.34 9.05
C CYS A 398 -2.53 -0.15 9.65
N LEU A 399 -3.41 0.76 10.10
CA LEU A 399 -4.76 0.38 10.56
C LEU A 399 -5.61 -0.10 9.37
N SER A 400 -6.54 -1.00 9.66
CA SER A 400 -7.57 -1.40 8.69
C SER A 400 -8.48 -0.20 8.38
N VAL A 401 -9.12 -0.18 7.21
CA VAL A 401 -10.12 0.85 6.86
C VAL A 401 -11.19 0.94 7.95
N GLN A 402 -11.62 -0.21 8.48
CA GLN A 402 -12.60 -0.26 9.57
C GLN A 402 -12.09 0.43 10.84
N ASP A 403 -10.87 0.13 11.26
CA ASP A 403 -10.33 0.67 12.51
C ASP A 403 -9.92 2.14 12.38
N LEU A 404 -9.44 2.53 11.20
CA LEU A 404 -9.15 3.93 10.90
C LEU A 404 -10.43 4.78 10.86
N LYS A 405 -11.53 4.25 10.32
CA LYS A 405 -12.84 4.90 10.39
C LYS A 405 -13.29 5.10 11.85
N LYS A 406 -13.22 4.05 12.68
CA LYS A 406 -13.52 4.15 14.12
C LYS A 406 -12.64 5.18 14.82
N PHE A 407 -11.35 5.24 14.47
CA PHE A 407 -10.43 6.23 15.01
C PHE A 407 -10.92 7.65 14.75
N PHE A 408 -11.25 7.99 13.50
CA PHE A 408 -11.73 9.34 13.15
C PHE A 408 -13.15 9.65 13.66
N ASP A 409 -14.00 8.65 13.83
CA ASP A 409 -15.36 8.82 14.37
C ASP A 409 -15.36 9.07 15.88
N THR A 410 -14.40 8.50 16.61
CA THR A 410 -14.26 8.64 18.08
C THR A 410 -13.29 9.76 18.49
N LEU A 411 -12.63 10.39 17.53
CA LEU A 411 -11.63 11.42 17.75
C LEU A 411 -12.23 12.66 18.41
N LYS A 412 -11.66 13.07 19.55
CA LYS A 412 -12.01 14.32 20.22
C LYS A 412 -10.99 15.39 19.85
N LEU A 413 -11.43 16.38 19.10
CA LEU A 413 -10.62 17.50 18.65
C LEU A 413 -10.87 18.72 19.54
N SER A 414 -9.82 19.50 19.78
CA SER A 414 -9.96 20.87 20.27
C SER A 414 -10.61 21.75 19.20
N LYS A 415 -11.18 22.90 19.59
CA LYS A 415 -11.77 23.86 18.64
C LYS A 415 -10.80 24.29 17.53
N PHE A 416 -9.53 24.47 17.89
CA PHE A 416 -8.48 24.82 16.94
C PHE A 416 -8.19 23.68 15.94
N GLU A 417 -8.03 22.45 16.43
CA GLU A 417 -7.79 21.29 15.57
C GLU A 417 -8.97 21.07 14.61
N GLU A 418 -10.20 21.21 15.10
CA GLU A 418 -11.42 21.09 14.29
C GLU A 418 -11.48 22.15 13.18
N GLU A 419 -11.15 23.40 13.48
CA GLU A 419 -11.14 24.48 12.49
C GLU A 419 -10.09 24.26 11.39
N VAL A 420 -8.89 23.85 11.77
CA VAL A 420 -7.76 23.67 10.84
C VAL A 420 -7.92 22.42 9.96
N SER A 421 -8.55 21.36 10.48
CA SER A 421 -8.62 20.06 9.79
C SER A 421 -10.00 19.69 9.25
N ARG A 422 -11.01 20.55 9.37
CA ARG A 422 -12.41 20.28 8.99
C ARG A 422 -12.54 19.63 7.62
N GLU A 423 -12.05 20.31 6.58
CA GLU A 423 -12.20 19.85 5.19
C GLU A 423 -11.46 18.52 4.96
N ALA A 424 -10.22 18.41 5.44
CA ALA A 424 -9.42 17.21 5.28
C ALA A 424 -10.05 16.00 5.99
N LEU A 425 -10.55 16.18 7.21
CA LEU A 425 -11.20 15.13 7.99
C LEU A 425 -12.54 14.70 7.38
N GLU A 426 -13.35 15.64 6.88
CA GLU A 426 -14.60 15.32 6.18
C GLU A 426 -14.33 14.47 4.94
N GLN A 427 -13.31 14.83 4.15
CA GLN A 427 -12.91 14.08 2.97
C GLN A 427 -12.35 12.69 3.31
N ILE A 428 -11.53 12.58 4.36
CA ILE A 428 -11.04 11.29 4.86
C ILE A 428 -12.21 10.40 5.29
N LYS A 429 -13.13 10.92 6.12
CA LYS A 429 -14.30 10.16 6.59
C LYS A 429 -15.16 9.67 5.44
N LYS A 430 -15.43 10.52 4.44
CA LYS A 430 -16.17 10.15 3.22
C LYS A 430 -15.46 9.05 2.43
N LYS A 431 -14.17 9.22 2.12
CA LYS A 431 -13.38 8.22 1.37
C LYS A 431 -13.31 6.87 2.11
N LEU A 432 -13.11 6.87 3.43
CA LEU A 432 -13.14 5.65 4.24
C LEU A 432 -14.53 5.01 4.27
N GLN A 433 -15.60 5.81 4.30
CA GLN A 433 -16.95 5.31 4.19
C GLN A 433 -17.19 4.61 2.84
N PHE A 434 -16.78 5.20 1.72
CA PHE A 434 -16.95 4.57 0.40
C PHE A 434 -16.18 3.25 0.28
N LEU A 435 -14.95 3.17 0.81
CA LEU A 435 -14.18 1.92 0.88
C LEU A 435 -14.91 0.83 1.70
N SER A 436 -15.54 1.22 2.80
CA SER A 436 -16.36 0.33 3.62
C SER A 436 -17.62 -0.15 2.89
N GLU A 437 -18.29 0.74 2.16
CA GLU A 437 -19.50 0.43 1.39
C GLU A 437 -19.24 -0.59 0.27
N VAL A 438 -18.09 -0.51 -0.41
CA VAL A 438 -17.65 -1.52 -1.40
C VAL A 438 -17.08 -2.79 -0.75
N GLY A 439 -17.06 -2.90 0.58
CA GLY A 439 -16.65 -4.12 1.30
C GLY A 439 -15.14 -4.31 1.43
N LEU A 440 -14.35 -3.23 1.47
CA LEU A 440 -12.90 -3.25 1.62
C LEU A 440 -12.41 -2.90 3.04
N ASP A 441 -13.26 -3.14 4.04
CA ASP A 441 -13.01 -2.86 5.47
C ASP A 441 -11.70 -3.45 6.01
N TYR A 442 -11.28 -4.59 5.47
CA TYR A 442 -10.13 -5.37 5.91
C TYR A 442 -8.79 -4.87 5.35
N LEU A 443 -8.80 -4.02 4.33
CA LEU A 443 -7.57 -3.48 3.75
C LEU A 443 -6.95 -2.43 4.67
N THR A 444 -5.64 -2.28 4.62
CA THR A 444 -4.91 -1.19 5.27
C THR A 444 -4.48 -0.15 4.24
N LEU A 445 -4.25 1.09 4.65
CA LEU A 445 -3.81 2.14 3.72
C LEU A 445 -2.38 1.90 3.22
N ASP A 446 -1.51 1.23 3.99
CA ASP A 446 -0.15 0.88 3.57
C ASP A 446 -0.10 -0.31 2.59
N ARG A 447 -1.19 -1.08 2.44
CA ARG A 447 -1.23 -2.24 1.54
C ARG A 447 -0.80 -1.83 0.12
N GLN A 448 0.21 -2.51 -0.41
CA GLN A 448 0.75 -2.21 -1.74
C GLN A 448 -0.32 -2.44 -2.82
N ALA A 449 -0.52 -1.45 -3.69
CA ALA A 449 -1.50 -1.48 -4.77
C ALA A 449 -1.31 -2.68 -5.71
N ARG A 450 -0.06 -3.04 -6.03
CA ARG A 450 0.28 -4.22 -6.87
C ARG A 450 -0.13 -5.57 -6.28
N THR A 451 -0.43 -5.63 -4.97
CA THR A 451 -0.82 -6.87 -4.28
C THR A 451 -2.33 -7.04 -4.17
N LEU A 452 -3.09 -6.05 -4.64
CA LEU A 452 -4.54 -6.14 -4.73
C LEU A 452 -4.93 -7.08 -5.86
N SER A 453 -5.88 -7.96 -5.59
CA SER A 453 -6.58 -8.72 -6.64
C SER A 453 -7.30 -7.77 -7.60
N GLY A 454 -7.63 -8.27 -8.79
CA GLY A 454 -8.34 -7.48 -9.79
C GLY A 454 -9.64 -6.85 -9.27
N GLY A 455 -10.47 -7.67 -8.61
CA GLY A 455 -11.71 -7.18 -8.00
C GLY A 455 -11.48 -6.20 -6.84
N GLU A 456 -10.43 -6.37 -6.02
CA GLU A 456 -10.09 -5.37 -4.98
C GLU A 456 -9.70 -4.03 -5.60
N TYR A 457 -8.82 -4.06 -6.60
CA TYR A 457 -8.38 -2.86 -7.31
C TYR A 457 -9.55 -2.12 -7.96
N GLN A 458 -10.41 -2.87 -8.65
CA GLN A 458 -11.63 -2.32 -9.26
C GLN A 458 -12.55 -1.67 -8.23
N ARG A 459 -12.76 -2.30 -7.07
CA ARG A 459 -13.58 -1.74 -5.98
C ARG A 459 -12.95 -0.51 -5.32
N VAL A 460 -11.63 -0.46 -5.17
CA VAL A 460 -10.92 0.76 -4.71
C VAL A 460 -11.20 1.92 -5.68
N ASN A 461 -11.09 1.66 -6.99
CA ASN A 461 -11.39 2.68 -7.99
C ASN A 461 -12.88 3.07 -8.00
N LEU A 462 -13.79 2.12 -7.86
CA LEU A 462 -15.22 2.41 -7.74
C LEU A 462 -15.50 3.34 -6.56
N ALA A 463 -14.91 3.08 -5.40
CA ALA A 463 -15.02 3.96 -4.22
C ALA A 463 -14.50 5.39 -4.51
N ASN A 464 -13.38 5.51 -5.23
CA ASN A 464 -12.85 6.82 -5.65
C ASN A 464 -13.80 7.55 -6.61
N GLN A 465 -14.42 6.84 -7.55
CA GLN A 465 -15.35 7.44 -8.51
C GLN A 465 -16.66 7.91 -7.86
N ILE A 466 -17.14 7.22 -6.84
CA ILE A 466 -18.28 7.70 -6.03
C ILE A 466 -17.88 9.00 -5.31
N GLY A 467 -16.65 9.06 -4.78
CA GLY A 467 -16.15 10.22 -4.07
C GLY A 467 -15.93 11.47 -4.94
N SER A 468 -15.77 11.33 -6.26
CA SER A 468 -15.59 12.47 -7.17
C SER A 468 -16.90 13.19 -7.54
N ALA A 469 -18.05 12.58 -7.23
CA ALA A 469 -19.39 13.15 -7.45
C ALA A 469 -19.61 13.72 -8.86
N LEU A 470 -19.09 13.01 -9.88
CA LEU A 470 -19.26 13.40 -11.28
C LEU A 470 -20.70 13.14 -11.73
N THR A 471 -21.23 14.01 -12.59
CA THR A 471 -22.55 13.89 -13.22
C THR A 471 -22.40 13.94 -14.73
N GLY A 472 -23.32 13.31 -15.48
CA GLY A 472 -23.25 13.33 -16.94
C GLY A 472 -22.08 12.51 -17.50
N THR A 473 -21.61 11.51 -16.76
CA THR A 473 -20.52 10.60 -17.16
C THR A 473 -21.06 9.24 -17.58
N LEU A 474 -20.36 8.56 -18.49
CA LEU A 474 -20.58 7.15 -18.83
C LEU A 474 -19.60 6.27 -18.06
N TYR A 475 -20.08 5.47 -17.13
CA TYR A 475 -19.28 4.46 -16.43
C TYR A 475 -19.41 3.12 -17.13
N VAL A 476 -18.27 2.50 -17.48
CA VAL A 476 -18.20 1.17 -18.10
C VAL A 476 -17.47 0.22 -17.16
N LEU A 477 -18.14 -0.82 -16.66
CA LEU A 477 -17.61 -1.74 -15.65
C LEU A 477 -17.52 -3.18 -16.17
N ASP A 478 -16.42 -3.86 -15.85
CA ASP A 478 -16.14 -5.25 -16.28
C ASP A 478 -16.35 -6.22 -15.12
N GLU A 479 -17.48 -6.91 -15.10
CA GLU A 479 -17.91 -7.88 -14.08
C GLU A 479 -17.50 -7.48 -12.64
N PRO A 480 -18.08 -6.38 -12.09
CA PRO A 480 -17.72 -5.85 -10.76
C PRO A 480 -17.97 -6.83 -9.61
N THR A 481 -18.67 -7.94 -9.86
CA THR A 481 -18.89 -9.01 -8.88
C THR A 481 -17.76 -10.04 -8.81
N VAL A 482 -16.74 -9.97 -9.68
CA VAL A 482 -15.63 -10.93 -9.66
C VAL A 482 -14.86 -10.88 -8.34
N GLY A 483 -14.72 -12.07 -7.74
CA GLY A 483 -14.09 -12.26 -6.43
C GLY A 483 -14.90 -11.73 -5.25
N LEU A 484 -16.16 -11.32 -5.46
CA LEU A 484 -17.10 -11.01 -4.38
C LEU A 484 -17.85 -12.24 -3.89
N HIS A 485 -18.20 -12.20 -2.63
CA HIS A 485 -19.11 -13.18 -2.05
C HIS A 485 -20.55 -12.79 -2.38
N PRO A 486 -21.47 -13.73 -2.68
CA PRO A 486 -22.86 -13.42 -3.04
C PRO A 486 -23.59 -12.51 -2.05
N ARG A 487 -23.28 -12.64 -0.76
CA ARG A 487 -23.80 -11.73 0.30
C ARG A 487 -23.54 -10.25 0.01
N ASP A 488 -22.41 -9.94 -0.60
CA ASP A 488 -21.93 -8.57 -0.80
C ASP A 488 -22.32 -8.02 -2.20
N THR A 489 -22.87 -8.85 -3.09
CA THR A 489 -23.37 -8.45 -4.43
C THR A 489 -24.45 -7.38 -4.33
N SER A 490 -25.41 -7.53 -3.42
CA SER A 490 -26.47 -6.55 -3.15
C SER A 490 -25.95 -5.14 -2.85
N ARG A 491 -24.76 -5.02 -2.24
CA ARG A 491 -24.13 -3.73 -1.95
C ARG A 491 -23.63 -3.05 -3.23
N ILE A 492 -22.97 -3.81 -4.10
CA ILE A 492 -22.50 -3.31 -5.39
C ILE A 492 -23.68 -2.87 -6.26
N VAL A 493 -24.75 -3.68 -6.32
CA VAL A 493 -25.97 -3.32 -7.05
C VAL A 493 -26.52 -1.97 -6.57
N ARG A 494 -26.60 -1.75 -5.26
CA ARG A 494 -27.07 -0.46 -4.70
C ARG A 494 -26.18 0.70 -5.14
N ILE A 495 -24.86 0.51 -5.09
CA ILE A 495 -23.89 1.53 -5.50
C ILE A 495 -24.05 1.89 -6.98
N LEU A 496 -24.18 0.88 -7.86
CA LEU A 496 -24.37 1.10 -9.29
C LEU A 496 -25.67 1.84 -9.59
N LYS A 497 -26.75 1.53 -8.87
CA LYS A 497 -28.01 2.27 -8.98
C LYS A 497 -27.90 3.70 -8.49
N ASN A 498 -27.20 3.94 -7.39
CA ASN A 498 -26.97 5.28 -6.89
C ASN A 498 -26.20 6.12 -7.91
N LEU A 499 -25.10 5.58 -8.47
CA LEU A 499 -24.33 6.24 -9.53
C LEU A 499 -25.20 6.60 -10.73
N ALA A 500 -26.09 5.69 -11.16
CA ALA A 500 -27.02 5.98 -12.24
C ALA A 500 -28.02 7.10 -11.88
N SER A 501 -28.59 7.05 -10.67
CA SER A 501 -29.57 8.02 -10.18
C SER A 501 -29.02 9.44 -10.00
N GLU A 502 -27.70 9.59 -9.87
CA GLU A 502 -26.99 10.88 -9.82
C GLU A 502 -26.84 11.54 -11.20
N GLY A 503 -27.46 10.97 -12.25
CA GLY A 503 -27.41 11.49 -13.62
C GLY A 503 -26.22 10.97 -14.41
N ASN A 504 -25.71 9.80 -14.07
CA ASN A 504 -24.69 9.09 -14.84
C ASN A 504 -25.31 7.92 -15.60
N THR A 505 -24.69 7.54 -16.71
CA THR A 505 -25.07 6.32 -17.43
C THR A 505 -24.12 5.20 -17.02
N VAL A 506 -24.64 4.09 -16.52
CA VAL A 506 -23.82 2.98 -16.01
C VAL A 506 -24.03 1.77 -16.91
N VAL A 507 -22.97 1.33 -17.59
CA VAL A 507 -22.94 0.15 -18.45
C VAL A 507 -22.06 -0.91 -17.81
N VAL A 508 -22.62 -2.08 -17.53
CA VAL A 508 -21.93 -3.16 -16.82
C VAL A 508 -21.91 -4.41 -17.67
N VAL A 509 -20.75 -5.00 -17.90
CA VAL A 509 -20.64 -6.37 -18.45
C VAL A 509 -20.78 -7.35 -17.29
N GLU A 510 -21.82 -8.18 -17.28
CA GLU A 510 -22.07 -9.10 -16.16
C GLU A 510 -22.73 -10.43 -16.55
N HIS A 511 -22.50 -11.40 -15.68
CA HIS A 511 -23.07 -12.76 -15.71
C HIS A 511 -23.81 -13.10 -14.42
N ASP A 512 -23.65 -12.31 -13.36
CA ASP A 512 -24.34 -12.54 -12.10
C ASP A 512 -25.86 -12.29 -12.21
N GLN A 513 -26.65 -13.24 -11.70
CA GLN A 513 -28.11 -13.19 -11.78
C GLN A 513 -28.70 -12.01 -11.01
N GLU A 514 -28.13 -11.64 -9.86
CA GLU A 514 -28.65 -10.56 -9.02
C GLU A 514 -28.40 -9.20 -9.68
N VAL A 515 -27.22 -9.01 -10.30
CA VAL A 515 -26.91 -7.79 -11.05
C VAL A 515 -27.80 -7.66 -12.28
N ILE A 516 -27.93 -8.71 -13.10
CA ILE A 516 -28.76 -8.67 -14.31
C ILE A 516 -30.23 -8.39 -13.92
N ARG A 517 -30.76 -9.05 -12.88
CA ARG A 517 -32.12 -8.82 -12.38
C ARG A 517 -32.36 -7.39 -11.89
N SER A 518 -31.31 -6.71 -11.48
CA SER A 518 -31.40 -5.36 -10.94
C SER A 518 -31.23 -4.28 -12.00
N ALA A 519 -30.90 -4.65 -13.25
CA ALA A 519 -30.71 -3.72 -14.36
C ALA A 519 -32.03 -3.04 -14.76
N ASP A 520 -31.94 -1.79 -15.19
CA ASP A 520 -33.07 -1.08 -15.81
C ASP A 520 -33.22 -1.48 -17.28
N TYR A 521 -32.09 -1.78 -17.93
CA TYR A 521 -32.00 -2.15 -19.34
C TYR A 521 -30.99 -3.30 -19.54
N VAL A 522 -31.31 -4.25 -20.42
CA VAL A 522 -30.48 -5.43 -20.69
C VAL A 522 -30.16 -5.54 -22.17
N ILE A 523 -28.91 -5.82 -22.48
CA ILE A 523 -28.42 -6.14 -23.83
C ILE A 523 -27.80 -7.54 -23.79
N GLU A 524 -28.37 -8.49 -24.51
CA GLU A 524 -27.79 -9.84 -24.66
C GLU A 524 -27.10 -9.96 -26.01
N LEU A 525 -25.81 -10.32 -25.97
CA LEU A 525 -25.00 -10.60 -27.17
C LEU A 525 -24.82 -12.10 -27.37
N GLY A 526 -24.90 -12.54 -28.62
CA GLY A 526 -24.83 -13.96 -28.97
C GLY A 526 -25.04 -14.19 -30.47
N PRO A 527 -25.62 -15.33 -30.88
CA PRO A 527 -26.04 -16.47 -30.05
C PRO A 527 -24.89 -17.36 -29.55
N GLY A 528 -23.68 -17.23 -30.12
CA GLY A 528 -22.49 -18.00 -29.75
C GLY A 528 -21.32 -17.14 -29.28
N GLY A 529 -20.16 -17.77 -29.10
CA GLY A 529 -18.87 -17.10 -28.88
C GLY A 529 -18.04 -16.96 -30.16
N GLY A 530 -17.10 -16.01 -30.18
CA GLY A 530 -16.17 -15.82 -31.29
C GLY A 530 -16.88 -15.44 -32.59
N ARG A 531 -16.62 -16.18 -33.68
CA ARG A 531 -17.25 -15.94 -35.00
C ARG A 531 -18.77 -16.14 -35.01
N GLN A 532 -19.31 -16.90 -34.05
CA GLN A 532 -20.74 -17.17 -33.92
C GLN A 532 -21.44 -16.16 -32.98
N GLY A 533 -20.69 -15.25 -32.36
CA GLY A 533 -21.23 -14.14 -31.58
C GLY A 533 -21.38 -12.87 -32.42
N GLY A 534 -21.37 -11.73 -31.74
CA GLY A 534 -21.33 -10.41 -32.36
C GLY A 534 -22.66 -9.90 -32.88
N GLU A 535 -23.76 -10.58 -32.55
CA GLU A 535 -25.13 -10.15 -32.86
C GLU A 535 -25.87 -9.79 -31.57
N VAL A 536 -26.81 -8.84 -31.68
CA VAL A 536 -27.69 -8.48 -30.57
C VAL A 536 -28.87 -9.44 -30.56
N VAL A 537 -28.92 -10.31 -29.55
CA VAL A 537 -30.02 -11.26 -29.35
C VAL A 537 -31.21 -10.57 -28.70
N PHE A 538 -30.94 -9.65 -27.77
CA PHE A 538 -31.95 -8.86 -27.09
C PHE A 538 -31.41 -7.47 -26.72
N SER A 539 -32.27 -6.45 -26.76
CA SER A 539 -32.00 -5.11 -26.26
C SER A 539 -33.32 -4.48 -25.83
N GLY A 540 -33.52 -4.28 -24.53
CA GLY A 540 -34.80 -3.80 -23.99
C GLY A 540 -34.83 -3.69 -22.48
N LYS A 541 -36.01 -3.38 -21.93
CA LYS A 541 -36.22 -3.29 -20.49
C LYS A 541 -36.19 -4.67 -19.83
N MET A 542 -35.87 -4.73 -18.54
CA MET A 542 -35.83 -5.98 -17.78
C MET A 542 -37.15 -6.77 -17.83
N ASP A 543 -38.30 -6.10 -17.75
CA ASP A 543 -39.62 -6.75 -17.83
C ASP A 543 -39.91 -7.41 -19.18
N GLU A 544 -39.33 -6.88 -20.26
CA GLU A 544 -39.42 -7.45 -21.60
C GLU A 544 -38.42 -8.60 -21.75
N PHE A 545 -37.23 -8.45 -21.17
CA PHE A 545 -36.20 -9.50 -21.16
C PHE A 545 -36.69 -10.78 -20.48
N LEU A 546 -37.39 -10.66 -19.36
CA LEU A 546 -37.96 -11.81 -18.65
C LEU A 546 -39.10 -12.51 -19.42
N LYS A 547 -39.58 -11.96 -20.53
CA LYS A 547 -40.59 -12.60 -21.38
C LYS A 547 -39.99 -13.37 -22.55
N THR A 548 -38.70 -13.19 -22.85
CA THR A 548 -38.03 -13.86 -23.97
C THR A 548 -37.53 -15.25 -23.57
N ASP A 549 -37.24 -16.09 -24.57
CA ASP A 549 -36.64 -17.42 -24.38
C ASP A 549 -35.16 -17.44 -24.81
N THR A 550 -34.46 -16.33 -24.57
CA THR A 550 -33.02 -16.26 -24.80
C THR A 550 -32.27 -17.15 -23.79
N ILE A 551 -31.01 -17.45 -24.07
CA ILE A 551 -30.20 -18.31 -23.20
C ILE A 551 -30.14 -17.68 -21.81
N THR A 552 -29.71 -16.42 -21.71
CA THR A 552 -29.55 -15.79 -20.39
C THR A 552 -30.89 -15.61 -19.67
N SER A 553 -31.97 -15.23 -20.38
CA SER A 553 -33.30 -15.11 -19.77
C SER A 553 -33.80 -16.44 -19.20
N SER A 554 -33.58 -17.55 -19.90
CA SER A 554 -33.96 -18.90 -19.44
C SER A 554 -33.24 -19.30 -18.14
N TYR A 555 -31.94 -19.00 -18.02
CA TYR A 555 -31.18 -19.24 -16.79
C TYR A 555 -31.68 -18.36 -15.64
N ILE A 556 -32.01 -17.09 -15.90
CA ILE A 556 -32.56 -16.19 -14.87
C ILE A 556 -33.94 -16.65 -14.40
N LYS A 557 -34.73 -17.34 -15.24
CA LYS A 557 -36.01 -17.93 -14.84
C LYS A 557 -35.87 -19.21 -14.01
N GLY A 558 -34.67 -19.76 -13.84
CA GLY A 558 -34.39 -20.90 -12.96
C GLY A 558 -34.10 -22.22 -13.68
N LEU A 559 -33.73 -22.20 -14.97
CA LEU A 559 -33.29 -23.40 -15.70
C LEU A 559 -32.08 -24.09 -15.03
N ASP A 560 -31.21 -23.31 -14.39
CA ASP A 560 -30.04 -23.78 -13.64
C ASP A 560 -30.41 -24.74 -12.50
N ARG A 561 -31.46 -24.42 -11.75
CA ARG A 561 -31.94 -25.25 -10.63
C ARG A 561 -32.40 -26.63 -11.11
N GLN A 562 -33.09 -26.68 -12.26
CA GLN A 562 -33.53 -27.94 -12.85
C GLN A 562 -32.32 -28.81 -13.23
N LEU A 563 -31.33 -28.23 -13.93
CA LEU A 563 -30.11 -28.95 -14.31
C LEU A 563 -29.30 -29.45 -13.10
N LEU A 564 -29.28 -28.69 -12.00
CA LEU A 564 -28.59 -29.08 -10.76
C LEU A 564 -29.33 -30.18 -9.99
N GLU A 565 -30.65 -30.22 -10.06
CA GLU A 565 -31.46 -31.30 -9.48
C GLU A 565 -31.21 -32.63 -10.20
N ASP A 566 -31.05 -32.58 -11.53
CA ASP A 566 -30.70 -33.76 -12.36
C ASP A 566 -29.29 -34.31 -12.07
N LEU A 567 -28.40 -33.49 -11.51
CA LEU A 567 -27.01 -33.85 -11.18
C LEU A 567 -26.82 -34.41 -9.75
N LYS A 568 -27.90 -34.57 -8.97
CA LYS A 568 -27.84 -35.17 -7.62
C LYS A 568 -27.62 -36.69 -7.70
N ASP A 569 -26.41 -37.10 -8.04
CA ASP A 569 -25.92 -38.45 -7.77
C ASP A 569 -25.49 -38.59 -6.30
N ASP A 570 -25.68 -39.79 -5.73
CA ASP A 570 -25.06 -40.19 -4.46
C ASP A 570 -23.53 -40.25 -4.63
N LEU A 571 -22.86 -39.15 -4.29
CA LEU A 571 -21.39 -39.10 -4.29
C LEU A 571 -20.87 -39.99 -3.14
N PRO A 572 -20.11 -41.06 -3.42
CA PRO A 572 -19.57 -41.91 -2.37
C PRO A 572 -18.61 -41.13 -1.45
N GLU A 573 -18.64 -41.44 -0.15
CA GLU A 573 -17.76 -40.86 0.86
C GLU A 573 -16.27 -41.00 0.45
N PRO A 574 -15.46 -39.93 0.56
CA PRO A 574 -14.06 -39.99 0.17
C PRO A 574 -13.23 -40.81 1.18
N GLU A 575 -12.53 -41.83 0.69
CA GLU A 575 -11.64 -42.67 1.51
C GLU A 575 -10.21 -42.13 1.64
N ARG A 576 -9.79 -41.26 0.70
CA ARG A 576 -8.40 -40.78 0.59
C ARG A 576 -8.33 -39.27 0.66
N PHE A 577 -7.45 -38.77 1.53
CA PHE A 577 -7.26 -37.34 1.75
C PHE A 577 -5.80 -36.95 1.65
N LEU A 578 -5.54 -35.82 1.00
CA LEU A 578 -4.33 -35.03 1.20
C LEU A 578 -4.57 -34.11 2.40
N VAL A 579 -3.64 -34.04 3.36
CA VAL A 579 -3.84 -33.26 4.59
C VAL A 579 -2.73 -32.24 4.75
N LEU A 580 -3.07 -30.96 4.63
CA LEU A 580 -2.21 -29.84 4.98
C LEU A 580 -2.42 -29.52 6.46
N LYS A 581 -1.36 -29.62 7.27
CA LYS A 581 -1.40 -29.33 8.71
C LYS A 581 -0.78 -27.98 9.02
N GLY A 582 -1.46 -27.24 9.89
CA GLY A 582 -0.95 -26.02 10.53
C GLY A 582 -0.55 -24.90 9.57
N ALA A 583 -1.38 -24.65 8.55
CA ALA A 583 -1.20 -23.55 7.61
C ALA A 583 -1.34 -22.20 8.33
N ARG A 584 -0.31 -21.37 8.19
CA ARG A 584 -0.10 -20.10 8.88
C ARG A 584 0.36 -19.05 7.86
N GLY A 585 0.26 -17.77 8.22
CA GLY A 585 0.67 -16.66 7.35
C GLY A 585 -0.53 -15.86 6.84
N HIS A 586 -0.29 -14.57 6.60
CA HIS A 586 -1.35 -13.57 6.42
C HIS A 586 -2.39 -13.67 7.55
N ASN A 587 -3.64 -14.02 7.22
CA ASN A 587 -4.73 -14.17 8.17
C ASN A 587 -5.06 -15.63 8.54
N LEU A 588 -4.29 -16.61 8.06
CA LEU A 588 -4.48 -18.02 8.42
C LEU A 588 -4.03 -18.29 9.85
N LYS A 589 -4.90 -18.96 10.62
CA LYS A 589 -4.72 -19.25 12.06
C LYS A 589 -4.51 -20.74 12.29
N ASP A 590 -3.33 -21.24 11.94
CA ASP A 590 -2.92 -22.64 12.15
C ASP A 590 -3.95 -23.66 11.61
N VAL A 591 -4.35 -23.46 10.35
CA VAL A 591 -5.46 -24.17 9.73
C VAL A 591 -5.03 -25.56 9.28
N THR A 592 -5.79 -26.60 9.65
CA THR A 592 -5.65 -27.94 9.07
C THR A 592 -6.69 -28.14 7.97
N PHE A 593 -6.24 -28.43 6.75
CA PHE A 593 -7.08 -28.54 5.57
C PHE A 593 -6.96 -29.94 4.94
N ARG A 594 -8.10 -30.63 4.82
CA ARG A 594 -8.18 -32.00 4.29
C ARG A 594 -8.84 -31.95 2.92
N VAL A 595 -8.12 -32.36 1.89
CA VAL A 595 -8.60 -32.37 0.49
C VAL A 595 -8.94 -33.81 0.11
N PRO A 596 -10.21 -34.15 -0.13
CA PRO A 596 -10.57 -35.47 -0.64
C PRO A 596 -10.03 -35.63 -2.07
N LEU A 597 -9.31 -36.72 -2.31
CA LEU A 597 -8.74 -37.00 -3.63
C LEU A 597 -9.82 -37.53 -4.59
N GLN A 598 -9.61 -37.31 -5.89
CA GLN A 598 -10.51 -37.76 -6.98
C GLN A 598 -11.93 -37.15 -6.90
N LYS A 599 -12.06 -35.97 -6.28
CA LYS A 599 -13.31 -35.22 -6.16
C LYS A 599 -13.10 -33.79 -6.64
N LEU A 600 -14.19 -33.15 -7.10
CA LEU A 600 -14.21 -31.71 -7.31
C LEU A 600 -14.38 -31.03 -5.94
N VAL A 601 -13.34 -30.33 -5.48
CA VAL A 601 -13.34 -29.64 -4.18
C VAL A 601 -13.50 -28.16 -4.41
N VAL A 602 -14.57 -27.58 -3.87
CA VAL A 602 -14.85 -26.15 -3.94
C VAL A 602 -14.52 -25.51 -2.60
N VAL A 603 -13.54 -24.59 -2.59
CA VAL A 603 -13.18 -23.81 -1.40
C VAL A 603 -13.92 -22.48 -1.43
N THR A 604 -14.88 -22.30 -0.53
CA THR A 604 -15.74 -21.11 -0.45
C THR A 604 -15.47 -20.27 0.80
N GLY A 605 -15.93 -19.03 0.81
CA GLY A 605 -15.76 -18.06 1.89
C GLY A 605 -15.75 -16.62 1.39
N VAL A 606 -15.93 -15.65 2.31
CA VAL A 606 -15.97 -14.22 2.00
C VAL A 606 -14.64 -13.69 1.44
N SER A 607 -14.65 -12.54 0.76
CA SER A 607 -13.40 -11.91 0.33
C SER A 607 -12.50 -11.59 1.54
N GLY A 608 -11.19 -11.74 1.36
CA GLY A 608 -10.24 -11.61 2.47
C GLY A 608 -10.22 -12.77 3.48
N SER A 609 -11.01 -13.83 3.34
CA SER A 609 -11.02 -14.96 4.31
C SER A 609 -9.79 -15.88 4.27
N GLY A 610 -8.83 -15.64 3.38
CA GLY A 610 -7.61 -16.45 3.25
C GLY A 610 -7.68 -17.63 2.27
N LYS A 611 -8.69 -17.70 1.38
CA LYS A 611 -8.83 -18.79 0.40
C LYS A 611 -7.60 -18.96 -0.49
N SER A 612 -7.14 -17.87 -1.12
CA SER A 612 -5.97 -17.87 -1.99
C SER A 612 -4.70 -18.19 -1.20
N SER A 613 -4.59 -17.67 0.03
CA SER A 613 -3.47 -18.00 0.92
C SER A 613 -3.43 -19.49 1.23
N LEU A 614 -4.57 -20.12 1.53
CA LEU A 614 -4.63 -21.55 1.83
C LEU A 614 -4.33 -22.43 0.61
N VAL A 615 -5.00 -22.19 -0.52
CA VAL A 615 -4.98 -23.08 -1.69
C VAL A 615 -3.77 -22.81 -2.59
N VAL A 616 -3.52 -21.55 -2.94
CA VAL A 616 -2.47 -21.18 -3.90
C VAL A 616 -1.16 -20.94 -3.17
N GLU A 617 -1.15 -20.03 -2.18
CA GLU A 617 0.10 -19.59 -1.55
C GLU A 617 0.67 -20.61 -0.55
N THR A 618 -0.14 -21.50 0.04
CA THR A 618 0.34 -22.60 0.89
C THR A 618 0.34 -23.92 0.13
N LEU A 619 -0.84 -24.51 -0.14
CA LEU A 619 -0.95 -25.88 -0.62
C LEU A 619 -0.29 -26.09 -1.98
N TYR A 620 -0.66 -25.30 -2.98
CA TYR A 620 -0.11 -25.42 -4.33
C TYR A 620 1.40 -25.17 -4.33
N ARG A 621 1.88 -24.07 -3.75
CA ARG A 621 3.32 -23.75 -3.71
C ARG A 621 4.14 -24.83 -3.02
N ALA A 622 3.67 -25.36 -1.89
CA ALA A 622 4.34 -26.44 -1.18
C ALA A 622 4.46 -27.72 -2.04
N LEU A 623 3.36 -28.11 -2.69
CA LEU A 623 3.36 -29.24 -3.62
C LEU A 623 4.21 -28.95 -4.87
N ALA A 624 4.15 -27.73 -5.42
CA ALA A 624 4.87 -27.35 -6.63
C ALA A 624 6.38 -27.36 -6.43
N ARG A 625 6.88 -26.95 -5.25
CA ARG A 625 8.28 -27.12 -4.86
C ARG A 625 8.67 -28.59 -4.79
N ARG A 626 7.85 -29.41 -4.12
CA ARG A 626 8.11 -30.85 -3.97
C ARG A 626 8.13 -31.60 -5.31
N PHE A 627 7.30 -31.18 -6.27
CA PHE A 627 7.27 -31.71 -7.63
C PHE A 627 8.19 -30.97 -8.62
N LYS A 628 9.02 -30.02 -8.17
CA LYS A 628 9.95 -29.22 -9.00
C LYS A 628 9.26 -28.48 -10.16
N VAL A 629 8.00 -28.10 -9.98
CA VAL A 629 7.20 -27.31 -10.95
C VAL A 629 7.47 -25.82 -10.79
N SER A 630 7.63 -25.35 -9.55
CA SER A 630 7.90 -23.95 -9.21
C SER A 630 8.82 -23.89 -7.99
N THR A 631 9.59 -22.82 -7.87
CA THR A 631 10.48 -22.56 -6.72
C THR A 631 9.91 -21.53 -5.74
N GLU A 632 8.69 -21.02 -5.98
CA GLU A 632 8.04 -20.04 -5.09
C GLU A 632 7.88 -20.55 -3.65
N ILE A 633 8.14 -19.69 -2.67
CA ILE A 633 8.05 -20.01 -1.24
C ILE A 633 6.57 -20.13 -0.82
N PRO A 634 6.13 -21.26 -0.24
CA PRO A 634 4.81 -21.35 0.36
C PRO A 634 4.72 -20.55 1.65
N LEU A 635 3.52 -20.09 2.00
CA LEU A 635 3.28 -19.58 3.35
C LEU A 635 3.57 -20.66 4.41
N PRO A 636 3.94 -20.29 5.65
CA PRO A 636 4.32 -21.25 6.68
C PRO A 636 3.27 -22.36 6.91
N TYR A 637 3.71 -23.61 7.00
CA TYR A 637 2.86 -24.76 7.34
C TYR A 637 3.66 -25.78 8.16
N SER A 638 2.96 -26.70 8.82
CA SER A 638 3.60 -27.71 9.67
C SER A 638 4.00 -28.96 8.88
N ASP A 639 3.07 -29.55 8.12
CA ASP A 639 3.35 -30.73 7.27
C ASP A 639 2.28 -30.91 6.19
N ILE A 640 2.58 -31.71 5.15
CA ILE A 640 1.61 -32.23 4.19
C ILE A 640 1.70 -33.75 4.13
N GLU A 641 0.65 -34.40 4.63
CA GLU A 641 0.54 -35.86 4.65
C GLU A 641 -0.04 -36.40 3.33
N ASN A 642 0.28 -37.65 3.02
CA ASN A 642 -0.25 -38.41 1.87
C ASN A 642 0.07 -37.82 0.48
N VAL A 643 1.17 -37.06 0.37
CA VAL A 643 1.64 -36.53 -0.93
C VAL A 643 1.96 -37.66 -1.92
N SER A 644 2.35 -38.84 -1.45
CA SER A 644 2.60 -40.03 -2.28
C SER A 644 1.37 -40.51 -3.07
N LEU A 645 0.16 -40.07 -2.70
CA LEU A 645 -1.08 -40.41 -3.41
C LEU A 645 -1.26 -39.61 -4.71
N ILE A 646 -0.45 -38.58 -4.96
CA ILE A 646 -0.50 -37.75 -6.16
C ILE A 646 0.84 -37.76 -6.90
N LYS A 647 0.81 -37.63 -8.23
CA LYS A 647 2.01 -37.65 -9.09
C LYS A 647 2.51 -36.27 -9.51
N GLY A 648 1.74 -35.23 -9.24
CA GLY A 648 2.06 -33.87 -9.64
C GLY A 648 0.95 -32.90 -9.28
N VAL A 649 1.22 -31.61 -9.47
CA VAL A 649 0.28 -30.52 -9.25
C VAL A 649 0.37 -29.52 -10.39
N LYS A 650 -0.78 -28.95 -10.79
CA LYS A 650 -0.85 -27.87 -11.77
C LYS A 650 -1.80 -26.80 -11.25
N LEU A 651 -1.38 -25.54 -11.35
CA LEU A 651 -2.25 -24.40 -11.17
C LEU A 651 -2.79 -24.03 -12.54
N ILE A 652 -4.10 -23.95 -12.65
CA ILE A 652 -4.79 -23.41 -13.82
C ILE A 652 -5.38 -22.09 -13.34
N ASP A 653 -4.79 -20.99 -13.78
CA ASP A 653 -5.23 -19.63 -13.50
C ASP A 653 -5.53 -18.94 -14.85
N GLN A 654 -6.43 -17.95 -14.85
CA GLN A 654 -6.91 -17.29 -16.08
C GLN A 654 -5.96 -16.21 -16.60
#